data_AF-A0A7V9ZL49-F1
#
_entry.id   AF-A0A7V9ZL49-F1
#
_cell.length_a   1.000
_cell.length_b   1.000
_cell.length_c   1.000
_cell.angle_alpha   90.00
_cell.angle_beta   90.00
_cell.angle_gamma   90.00
#
_symmetry.space_group_name_H-M   'P 1'
#
loop_
_entity.id
_entity.type
_entity.pdbx_description
1 polymer ?
#
loop_
_entity_poly.entity_id
_entity_poly.type
_entity_poly.pdbx_seq_one_letter_code
_entity_poly.pdbx_strand_id
1 'polypeptide(L)'
;MDAFDLQLWPLFFASGGTKNGHAIIDQVCIDSRRISSKHSLFVALEGTLDGHDYVSHAAQNGAKFALVKKGWLPPKDLRGITLLTVNSPLRALQSLASIYRQQLNCKLIAITGTHGKTMVKDLLQLFLQDTLKVASSPESFNSQIGVALSLFTLEKHHEIALIEAAISLPNEMNTLAEMIKPDAVILTHLGKKHLTTLGSLEVCASEMIKLLEIPKETAWVLLPNAPLLSQHYSKISAPIYHWNQNIPNLPHAAVLRTELEREIPYQIIFPDGNHFNGSITSAYAYFLDLINISVKAAWLLKTPSEAIHKNLHDFSPEPMRTEIWESPTGVTFINDAYCSDPQSIDQALKFYDQASTTHRKVFVFGGMRSQLKETHYVYHRVGEALSKLNIQLLILVGNHPFKPLIDELRKNNQPLEIVQTDNYNTALTELQQRLNPGDVVLVKGDKKIPLDLLIDHFNDSLSSNQCIINLTAIKSNLAALKSKVANNVEIMVMVKAFAYGTDEVKIAKFLANCGIKHLGVSYTDEGVNLKRAGVAQEIFVINAAPYEAAKVAKWDLTVGVSNTTMIEALLKAATENKKYIKVHLHVDTGMGRFGCRPEEALALATFICGCPQLKLEGIMTHFSAADDPSEDLFTKLQIETFDSVITQLQSQGIHLQWKHAANSSAAVRFQLPQYNMIRIGLAAYGFYTSETVRQSLELTRALSLVSRIVCINICKAGESISYGRSYTVKKDVSRIAVLPIGYFDGLHRNYSGKGDVIIRGKKAPMVGHICMDFMMVDVTEIPEASIGDRALIFGYDEFGFYLSPEKLADQGDSIVHELITCLGPRIQRIFIHEEANIGFE
;
A
#
# COMPACT_ATOMS: atom_id res chain seq x y z
N MET A 1 17.83 -15.84 3.99
CA MET A 1 18.46 -17.15 3.71
C MET A 1 19.37 -17.50 4.86
N ASP A 2 19.49 -18.79 5.14
CA ASP A 2 20.57 -19.28 5.98
C ASP A 2 21.92 -19.04 5.32
N ALA A 3 22.97 -18.98 6.14
CA ALA A 3 24.35 -18.97 5.68
C ALA A 3 24.59 -20.15 4.73
N PHE A 4 25.01 -19.82 3.50
CA PHE A 4 25.26 -20.75 2.41
C PHE A 4 26.73 -20.71 2.02
N ASP A 5 27.35 -21.88 1.94
CA ASP A 5 28.73 -22.01 1.47
C ASP A 5 28.77 -22.05 -0.06
N LEU A 6 29.32 -20.99 -0.67
CA LEU A 6 29.48 -20.91 -2.11
C LEU A 6 30.34 -22.03 -2.69
N GLN A 7 31.18 -22.71 -1.89
CA GLN A 7 31.98 -23.85 -2.38
C GLN A 7 31.12 -25.04 -2.82
N LEU A 8 29.87 -25.12 -2.34
CA LEU A 8 28.90 -26.12 -2.79
C LEU A 8 28.39 -25.87 -4.21
N TRP A 9 28.55 -24.65 -4.73
CA TRP A 9 28.20 -24.33 -6.11
C TRP A 9 29.31 -24.81 -7.07
N PRO A 10 29.02 -25.73 -8.03
CA PRO A 10 30.05 -26.37 -8.85
C PRO A 10 30.94 -25.42 -9.65
N LEU A 11 30.46 -24.21 -9.97
CA LEU A 11 31.19 -23.21 -10.74
C LEU A 11 32.01 -22.25 -9.87
N PHE A 12 32.00 -22.37 -8.54
CA PHE A 12 32.67 -21.42 -7.65
C PHE A 12 34.17 -21.29 -7.92
N PHE A 13 34.91 -22.40 -7.95
CA PHE A 13 36.36 -22.37 -8.24
C PHE A 13 36.65 -21.96 -9.69
N ALA A 14 35.84 -22.42 -10.64
CA ALA A 14 35.99 -22.08 -12.05
C ALA A 14 35.69 -20.60 -12.36
N SER A 15 34.94 -19.92 -11.49
CA SER A 15 34.60 -18.49 -11.63
C SER A 15 35.58 -17.56 -10.91
N GLY A 16 36.57 -18.08 -10.18
CA GLY A 16 37.58 -17.26 -9.48
C GLY A 16 37.50 -17.34 -7.94
N GLY A 17 36.67 -18.21 -7.40
CA GLY A 17 36.66 -18.53 -5.96
C GLY A 17 37.97 -19.18 -5.50
N THR A 18 38.36 -18.93 -4.24
CA THR A 18 39.62 -19.44 -3.66
C THR A 18 39.36 -20.48 -2.56
N LYS A 19 40.33 -21.37 -2.31
CA LYS A 19 40.23 -22.42 -1.26
C LYS A 19 40.52 -21.92 0.17
N ASN A 20 41.21 -20.79 0.31
CA ASN A 20 41.76 -20.32 1.60
C ASN A 20 40.92 -19.23 2.30
N GLY A 21 39.65 -19.06 1.95
CA GLY A 21 38.78 -18.01 2.52
C GLY A 21 37.39 -18.52 2.92
N HIS A 22 36.76 -17.84 3.88
CA HIS A 22 35.35 -18.06 4.22
C HIS A 22 34.45 -17.62 3.05
N ALA A 23 33.95 -18.59 2.26
CA ALA A 23 33.08 -18.37 1.10
C ALA A 23 31.59 -18.40 1.46
N ILE A 24 31.27 -17.99 2.69
CA ILE A 24 29.92 -17.99 3.22
C ILE A 24 29.20 -16.72 2.76
N ILE A 25 27.97 -16.91 2.27
CA ILE A 25 27.04 -15.83 1.98
C ILE A 25 25.74 -16.01 2.75
N ASP A 26 25.11 -14.92 3.16
CA ASP A 26 23.80 -14.91 3.83
C ASP A 26 22.79 -13.98 3.12
N GLN A 27 23.20 -13.39 2.00
CA GLN A 27 22.37 -12.51 1.19
C GLN A 27 22.79 -12.57 -0.28
N VAL A 28 21.82 -12.67 -1.18
CA VAL A 28 22.00 -12.51 -2.63
C VAL A 28 21.20 -11.30 -3.11
N CYS A 29 21.85 -10.34 -3.77
CA CYS A 29 21.22 -9.11 -4.23
C CYS A 29 21.50 -8.83 -5.71
N ILE A 30 20.50 -8.27 -6.39
CA ILE A 30 20.63 -7.71 -7.76
C ILE A 30 20.56 -6.18 -7.77
N ASP A 31 20.23 -5.56 -6.63
CA ASP A 31 20.21 -4.10 -6.43
C ASP A 31 21.29 -3.73 -5.41
N SER A 32 22.28 -2.95 -5.85
CA SER A 32 23.44 -2.58 -5.04
C SER A 32 23.09 -1.69 -3.85
N ARG A 33 21.91 -1.03 -3.84
CA ARG A 33 21.42 -0.20 -2.73
C ARG A 33 20.85 -1.04 -1.58
N ARG A 34 20.53 -2.32 -1.82
CA ARG A 34 19.88 -3.22 -0.86
C ARG A 34 20.84 -4.14 -0.11
N ILE A 35 22.14 -3.93 -0.29
CA ILE A 35 23.17 -4.70 0.42
C ILE A 35 23.13 -4.29 1.89
N SER A 36 22.85 -5.25 2.75
CA SER A 36 22.74 -5.06 4.20
C SER A 36 23.66 -5.98 5.00
N SER A 37 24.26 -6.99 4.36
CA SER A 37 25.21 -7.90 4.98
C SER A 37 26.63 -7.76 4.42
N LYS A 38 27.63 -7.92 5.30
CA LYS A 38 29.05 -8.03 4.93
C LYS A 38 29.41 -9.35 4.26
N HIS A 39 28.47 -10.30 4.19
CA HIS A 39 28.57 -11.58 3.50
C HIS A 39 27.67 -11.64 2.26
N SER A 40 27.33 -10.48 1.67
CA SER A 40 26.45 -10.44 0.50
C SER A 40 27.15 -10.85 -0.79
N LEU A 41 26.41 -11.52 -1.67
CA LEU A 41 26.72 -11.73 -3.07
C LEU A 41 25.89 -10.78 -3.94
N PHE A 42 26.55 -9.87 -4.66
CA PHE A 42 25.92 -9.06 -5.69
C PHE A 42 25.91 -9.79 -7.03
N VAL A 43 24.84 -9.69 -7.81
CA VAL A 43 24.73 -10.32 -9.14
C VAL A 43 24.49 -9.27 -10.21
N ALA A 44 25.51 -9.06 -11.05
CA ALA A 44 25.46 -8.09 -12.14
C ALA A 44 24.67 -8.66 -13.33
N LEU A 45 23.36 -8.43 -13.35
CA LEU A 45 22.47 -8.86 -14.44
C LEU A 45 22.45 -7.84 -15.59
N GLU A 46 22.35 -8.34 -16.82
CA GLU A 46 22.16 -7.51 -18.01
C GLU A 46 20.64 -7.32 -18.24
N GLY A 47 20.17 -6.07 -18.28
CA GLY A 47 18.76 -5.72 -18.47
C GLY A 47 18.59 -4.38 -19.17
N THR A 48 17.55 -3.61 -18.81
CA THR A 48 17.42 -2.20 -19.24
C THR A 48 18.51 -1.30 -18.67
N LEU A 49 19.02 -1.65 -17.50
CA LEU A 49 20.26 -1.13 -16.92
C LEU A 49 21.24 -2.29 -16.79
N ASP A 50 22.53 -2.02 -16.94
CA ASP A 50 23.58 -3.02 -16.78
C ASP A 50 24.03 -3.08 -15.31
N GLY A 51 23.81 -4.22 -14.65
CA GLY A 51 24.22 -4.44 -13.27
C GLY A 51 25.73 -4.31 -13.04
N HIS A 52 26.55 -4.46 -14.10
CA HIS A 52 28.00 -4.34 -14.01
C HIS A 52 28.47 -2.93 -13.63
N ASP A 53 27.72 -1.90 -14.03
CA ASP A 53 28.01 -0.50 -13.71
C ASP A 53 27.93 -0.23 -12.19
N TYR A 54 27.24 -1.09 -11.45
CA TYR A 54 26.97 -0.94 -10.02
C TYR A 54 27.83 -1.84 -9.12
N VAL A 55 28.79 -2.59 -9.68
CA VAL A 55 29.67 -3.47 -8.90
C VAL A 55 30.52 -2.67 -7.90
N SER A 56 31.02 -1.50 -8.28
CA SER A 56 31.76 -0.60 -7.38
C SER A 56 30.90 -0.12 -6.21
N HIS A 57 29.66 0.27 -6.50
CA HIS A 57 28.70 0.69 -5.47
C HIS A 57 28.35 -0.46 -4.53
N ALA A 58 28.19 -1.68 -5.08
CA ALA A 58 27.97 -2.88 -4.28
C ALA A 58 29.15 -3.17 -3.33
N ALA A 59 30.39 -3.02 -3.82
CA ALA A 59 31.59 -3.19 -3.00
C ALA A 59 31.66 -2.14 -1.87
N GLN A 60 31.33 -0.88 -2.16
CA GLN A 60 31.27 0.20 -1.16
C GLN A 60 30.23 -0.08 -0.06
N ASN A 61 29.09 -0.66 -0.44
CA ASN A 61 28.05 -1.07 0.52
C ASN A 61 28.38 -2.37 1.27
N GLY A 62 29.56 -2.95 1.04
CA GLY A 62 30.08 -4.07 1.81
C GLY A 62 29.79 -5.45 1.23
N ALA A 63 29.41 -5.57 -0.06
CA ALA A 63 29.30 -6.87 -0.70
C ALA A 63 30.65 -7.60 -0.73
N LYS A 64 30.63 -8.88 -0.38
CA LYS A 64 31.82 -9.71 -0.32
C LYS A 64 32.17 -10.34 -1.65
N PHE A 65 31.14 -10.69 -2.43
CA PHE A 65 31.27 -11.32 -3.74
C PHE A 65 30.46 -10.57 -4.78
N ALA A 66 30.90 -10.60 -6.04
CA ALA A 66 30.09 -10.16 -7.18
C ALA A 66 30.15 -11.19 -8.32
N LEU A 67 29.00 -11.67 -8.79
CA LEU A 67 28.87 -12.44 -10.03
C LEU A 67 28.85 -11.49 -11.21
N VAL A 68 29.85 -11.61 -12.09
CA VAL A 68 30.05 -10.75 -13.26
C VAL A 68 30.28 -11.56 -14.52
N LYS A 69 29.99 -10.98 -15.68
CA LYS A 69 30.14 -11.62 -16.98
C LYS A 69 31.62 -11.76 -17.35
N LYS A 70 31.98 -12.92 -17.90
CA LYS A 70 33.32 -13.21 -18.40
C LYS A 70 33.67 -12.22 -19.52
N GLY A 71 34.83 -11.57 -19.39
CA GLY A 71 35.31 -10.54 -20.31
C GLY A 71 34.93 -9.10 -19.91
N TRP A 72 34.13 -8.91 -18.87
CA TRP A 72 33.94 -7.58 -18.27
C TRP A 72 35.23 -7.09 -17.60
N LEU A 73 35.60 -5.83 -17.84
CA LEU A 73 36.80 -5.21 -17.29
C LEU A 73 36.45 -4.41 -16.03
N PRO A 74 36.91 -4.83 -14.83
CA PRO A 74 36.60 -4.12 -13.60
C PRO A 74 37.31 -2.75 -13.52
N PRO A 75 36.71 -1.76 -12.84
CA PRO A 75 37.38 -0.51 -12.46
C PRO A 75 38.64 -0.78 -11.61
N LYS A 76 39.59 0.16 -11.63
CA LYS A 76 40.92 -0.03 -10.99
C LYS A 76 40.89 -0.17 -9.46
N ASP A 77 39.82 0.22 -8.77
CA ASP A 77 39.71 0.15 -7.31
C ASP A 77 38.44 -0.59 -6.87
N LEU A 78 38.58 -1.89 -6.61
CA LEU A 78 37.53 -2.78 -6.06
C LEU A 78 38.07 -3.48 -4.80
N ARG A 79 38.50 -2.70 -3.80
CA ARG A 79 39.00 -3.28 -2.54
C ARG A 79 37.88 -3.98 -1.78
N GLY A 80 38.15 -5.21 -1.34
CA GLY A 80 37.29 -5.96 -0.41
C GLY A 80 36.26 -6.90 -1.04
N ILE A 81 35.99 -6.79 -2.35
CA ILE A 81 35.06 -7.66 -3.08
C ILE A 81 35.79 -8.70 -3.93
N THR A 82 35.28 -9.93 -3.95
CA THR A 82 35.79 -11.03 -4.80
C THR A 82 34.91 -11.18 -6.04
N LEU A 83 35.49 -11.06 -7.23
CA LEU A 83 34.76 -11.20 -8.49
C LEU A 83 34.68 -12.66 -8.92
N LEU A 84 33.46 -13.14 -9.15
CA LEU A 84 33.14 -14.45 -9.70
C LEU A 84 32.72 -14.29 -11.16
N THR A 85 33.62 -14.62 -12.08
CA THR A 85 33.44 -14.46 -13.53
C THR A 85 32.72 -15.66 -14.16
N VAL A 86 31.62 -15.40 -14.87
CA VAL A 86 30.76 -16.43 -15.48
C VAL A 86 30.32 -16.05 -16.88
N ASN A 87 29.99 -17.02 -17.73
CA ASN A 87 29.50 -16.72 -19.09
C ASN A 87 28.15 -15.99 -19.09
N SER A 88 27.27 -16.30 -18.14
CA SER A 88 25.97 -15.65 -17.97
C SER A 88 25.65 -15.50 -16.47
N PRO A 89 25.65 -14.26 -15.94
CA PRO A 89 25.27 -14.00 -14.56
C PRO A 89 23.86 -14.51 -14.20
N LEU A 90 22.89 -14.41 -15.13
CA LEU A 90 21.54 -14.95 -14.94
C LEU A 90 21.56 -16.48 -14.75
N ARG A 91 22.24 -17.22 -15.63
CA ARG A 91 22.33 -18.69 -15.49
C ARG A 91 23.08 -19.09 -14.22
N ALA A 92 24.08 -18.32 -13.82
CA ALA A 92 24.78 -18.53 -12.57
C ALA A 92 23.88 -18.33 -11.35
N LEU A 93 23.08 -17.25 -11.31
CA LEU A 93 22.08 -16.99 -10.27
C LEU A 93 21.07 -18.15 -10.15
N GLN A 94 20.57 -18.63 -11.29
CA GLN A 94 19.60 -19.73 -11.33
C GLN A 94 20.20 -21.06 -10.87
N SER A 95 21.44 -21.35 -11.31
CA SER A 95 22.19 -22.53 -10.86
C SER A 95 22.44 -22.48 -9.35
N LEU A 96 22.85 -21.32 -8.83
CA LEU A 96 23.08 -21.11 -7.41
C LEU A 96 21.78 -21.32 -6.60
N ALA A 97 20.66 -20.79 -7.07
CA ALA A 97 19.35 -20.98 -6.44
C ALA A 97 18.94 -22.46 -6.41
N SER A 98 19.18 -23.21 -7.48
CA SER A 98 18.92 -24.66 -7.54
C SER A 98 19.77 -25.47 -6.55
N ILE A 99 21.04 -25.09 -6.36
CA ILE A 99 21.92 -25.73 -5.37
C ILE A 99 21.49 -25.37 -3.94
N TYR A 100 21.15 -24.09 -3.69
CA TYR A 100 20.63 -23.66 -2.39
C TYR A 100 19.33 -24.41 -2.03
N ARG A 101 18.40 -24.53 -2.98
CA ARG A 101 17.15 -25.30 -2.83
C ARG A 101 17.37 -26.76 -2.40
N GLN A 102 18.46 -27.39 -2.86
CA GLN A 102 18.80 -28.78 -2.49
C GLN A 102 19.29 -28.93 -1.04
N GLN A 103 19.71 -27.82 -0.40
CA GLN A 103 20.10 -27.81 1.01
C GLN A 103 18.89 -27.65 1.95
N LEU A 104 17.70 -27.42 1.41
CA LEU A 104 16.47 -27.19 2.15
C LEU A 104 15.62 -28.46 2.19
N ASN A 105 15.08 -28.77 3.37
CA ASN A 105 14.19 -29.92 3.59
C ASN A 105 12.70 -29.58 3.45
N CYS A 106 12.35 -28.32 3.16
CA CYS A 106 10.97 -27.88 3.04
C CYS A 106 10.29 -28.49 1.80
N LYS A 107 9.01 -28.81 1.93
CA LYS A 107 8.16 -29.15 0.78
C LYS A 107 7.91 -27.91 -0.07
N LEU A 108 7.90 -28.02 -1.38
CA LEU A 108 7.71 -26.89 -2.28
C LEU A 108 6.53 -27.10 -3.21
N ILE A 109 5.55 -26.22 -3.13
CA ILE A 109 4.38 -26.20 -4.02
C ILE A 109 4.60 -25.16 -5.10
N ALA A 110 4.68 -25.60 -6.36
CA ALA A 110 4.78 -24.69 -7.48
C ALA A 110 3.39 -24.27 -7.97
N ILE A 111 3.18 -22.97 -8.15
CA ILE A 111 1.89 -22.42 -8.60
C ILE A 111 2.11 -21.77 -9.96
N THR A 112 1.49 -22.32 -11.00
CA THR A 112 1.59 -21.81 -12.38
C THR A 112 0.22 -21.61 -13.02
N GLY A 113 0.23 -21.05 -14.22
CA GLY A 113 -0.97 -20.69 -14.98
C GLY A 113 -1.01 -19.24 -15.40
N THR A 114 -2.02 -18.89 -16.19
CA THR A 114 -2.10 -17.61 -16.88
C THR A 114 -2.56 -16.49 -15.93
N HIS A 115 -3.52 -16.80 -15.05
CA HIS A 115 -4.15 -15.87 -14.10
C HIS A 115 -4.42 -16.57 -12.76
N GLY A 116 -4.39 -15.82 -11.65
CA GLY A 116 -4.82 -16.32 -10.33
C GLY A 116 -3.72 -16.88 -9.44
N LYS A 117 -2.49 -17.00 -9.94
CA LYS A 117 -1.34 -17.55 -9.20
C LYS A 117 -1.11 -16.86 -7.84
N THR A 118 -1.01 -15.53 -7.84
CA THR A 118 -0.76 -14.74 -6.62
C THR A 118 -1.88 -14.90 -5.61
N MET A 119 -3.15 -14.80 -6.03
CA MET A 119 -4.29 -15.01 -5.11
C MET A 119 -4.35 -16.43 -4.55
N VAL A 120 -4.01 -17.45 -5.36
CA VAL A 120 -3.92 -18.83 -4.88
C VAL A 120 -2.76 -19.01 -3.90
N LYS A 121 -1.60 -18.39 -4.16
CA LYS A 121 -0.46 -18.36 -3.23
C LYS A 121 -0.87 -17.74 -1.90
N ASP A 122 -1.51 -16.59 -1.93
CA ASP A 122 -1.87 -15.83 -0.73
C ASP A 122 -2.95 -16.55 0.08
N LEU A 123 -3.98 -17.08 -0.57
CA LEU A 123 -5.00 -17.93 0.07
C LEU A 123 -4.38 -19.19 0.70
N LEU A 124 -3.47 -19.87 0.00
CA LEU A 124 -2.81 -21.04 0.54
C LEU A 124 -1.90 -20.70 1.71
N GLN A 125 -1.15 -19.59 1.61
CA GLN A 125 -0.34 -19.12 2.73
C GLN A 125 -1.22 -18.89 3.96
N LEU A 126 -2.36 -18.21 3.78
CA LEU A 126 -3.33 -17.96 4.83
C LEU A 126 -3.89 -19.25 5.45
N PHE A 127 -4.21 -20.26 4.63
CA PHE A 127 -4.75 -21.52 5.13
C PHE A 127 -3.70 -22.36 5.88
N LEU A 128 -2.44 -22.25 5.49
CA LEU A 128 -1.36 -23.10 6.01
C LEU A 128 -0.61 -22.47 7.19
N GLN A 129 -0.59 -21.14 7.33
CA GLN A 129 0.23 -20.43 8.34
C GLN A 129 -0.05 -20.83 9.79
N ASP A 130 -1.28 -21.25 10.10
CA ASP A 130 -1.68 -21.68 11.45
C ASP A 130 -1.16 -23.09 11.80
N THR A 131 -0.78 -23.89 10.79
CA THR A 131 -0.42 -25.31 10.97
C THR A 131 1.01 -25.63 10.57
N LEU A 132 1.63 -24.83 9.70
CA LEU A 132 2.97 -25.05 9.16
C LEU A 132 3.76 -23.74 9.13
N LYS A 133 5.09 -23.84 9.19
CA LYS A 133 5.99 -22.70 8.88
C LYS A 133 6.09 -22.50 7.38
N VAL A 134 5.24 -21.60 6.86
CA VAL A 134 5.11 -21.32 5.42
C VAL A 134 6.03 -20.20 4.98
N ALA A 135 6.69 -20.39 3.84
CA ALA A 135 7.29 -19.32 3.05
C ALA A 135 6.59 -19.20 1.69
N SER A 136 6.63 -18.04 1.06
CA SER A 136 6.04 -17.85 -0.27
C SER A 136 6.85 -16.86 -1.12
N SER A 137 6.62 -16.88 -2.43
CA SER A 137 7.17 -15.85 -3.33
C SER A 137 6.77 -14.44 -2.84
N PRO A 138 7.74 -13.52 -2.66
CA PRO A 138 7.44 -12.12 -2.37
C PRO A 138 6.68 -11.47 -3.53
N GLU A 139 5.62 -10.72 -3.24
CA GLU A 139 4.83 -10.00 -4.25
C GLU A 139 4.50 -10.91 -5.46
N SER A 140 4.73 -10.45 -6.70
CA SER A 140 4.53 -11.22 -7.93
C SER A 140 5.83 -11.80 -8.51
N PHE A 141 6.77 -12.22 -7.66
CA PHE A 141 8.08 -12.73 -8.09
C PHE A 141 7.95 -14.13 -8.71
N ASN A 142 7.61 -14.18 -10.00
CA ASN A 142 7.31 -15.41 -10.73
C ASN A 142 8.09 -15.61 -12.04
N SER A 143 9.03 -14.71 -12.35
CA SER A 143 9.86 -14.76 -13.56
C SER A 143 11.16 -15.57 -13.36
N GLN A 144 11.97 -15.68 -14.41
CA GLN A 144 13.30 -16.30 -14.39
C GLN A 144 14.22 -15.78 -13.26
N ILE A 145 14.14 -14.48 -12.95
CA ILE A 145 14.89 -13.84 -11.87
C ILE A 145 14.09 -13.92 -10.57
N GLY A 146 12.78 -13.63 -10.62
CA GLY A 146 11.92 -13.59 -9.43
C GLY A 146 11.87 -14.91 -8.68
N VAL A 147 11.81 -16.04 -9.39
CA VAL A 147 11.84 -17.38 -8.79
C VAL A 147 13.18 -17.64 -8.09
N ALA A 148 14.30 -17.31 -8.72
CA ALA A 148 15.62 -17.49 -8.12
C ALA A 148 15.74 -16.69 -6.80
N LEU A 149 15.29 -15.42 -6.82
CA LEU A 149 15.27 -14.59 -5.61
C LEU A 149 14.31 -15.11 -4.54
N SER A 150 13.15 -15.64 -4.93
CA SER A 150 12.19 -16.26 -4.00
C SER A 150 12.79 -17.49 -3.31
N LEU A 151 13.63 -18.26 -4.00
CA LEU A 151 14.30 -19.41 -3.36
C LEU A 151 15.33 -18.98 -2.30
N PHE A 152 15.99 -17.84 -2.48
CA PHE A 152 16.92 -17.29 -1.49
C PHE A 152 16.22 -16.62 -0.28
N THR A 153 14.89 -16.47 -0.28
CA THR A 153 14.17 -16.07 0.94
C THR A 153 13.86 -17.27 1.84
N LEU A 154 14.01 -18.50 1.34
CA LEU A 154 13.77 -19.72 2.11
C LEU A 154 14.88 -19.98 3.12
N GLU A 155 14.54 -20.67 4.20
CA GLU A 155 15.38 -21.01 5.34
C GLU A 155 15.03 -22.43 5.79
N LYS A 156 15.97 -23.12 6.45
CA LYS A 156 15.86 -24.53 6.87
C LYS A 156 14.73 -24.78 7.86
N HIS A 157 14.26 -23.74 8.54
CA HIS A 157 13.19 -23.83 9.51
C HIS A 157 11.80 -23.84 8.86
N HIS A 158 11.67 -23.46 7.58
CA HIS A 158 10.41 -23.54 6.86
C HIS A 158 10.05 -25.01 6.57
N GLU A 159 8.77 -25.33 6.71
CA GLU A 159 8.24 -26.67 6.45
C GLU A 159 7.67 -26.76 5.03
N ILE A 160 7.11 -25.67 4.53
CA ILE A 160 6.51 -25.58 3.20
C ILE A 160 6.80 -24.23 2.53
N ALA A 161 7.01 -24.25 1.22
CA ALA A 161 7.27 -23.09 0.38
C ALA A 161 6.29 -23.03 -0.81
N LEU A 162 5.68 -21.87 -1.04
CA LEU A 162 4.72 -21.63 -2.13
C LEU A 162 5.37 -20.72 -3.18
N ILE A 163 5.80 -21.29 -4.31
CA ILE A 163 6.57 -20.55 -5.32
C ILE A 163 5.76 -20.38 -6.60
N GLU A 164 5.56 -19.12 -7.02
CA GLU A 164 4.93 -18.84 -8.30
C GLU A 164 5.90 -19.03 -9.48
N ALA A 165 5.42 -19.66 -10.55
CA ALA A 165 6.17 -19.84 -11.79
C ALA A 165 5.38 -19.32 -12.98
N ALA A 166 5.96 -18.38 -13.73
CA ALA A 166 5.39 -17.81 -14.94
C ALA A 166 6.41 -17.84 -16.08
N ILE A 167 5.89 -18.06 -17.28
CA ILE A 167 6.67 -18.06 -18.52
C ILE A 167 6.15 -17.03 -19.49
N SER A 168 7.07 -16.53 -20.30
CA SER A 168 6.81 -15.56 -21.37
C SER A 168 7.43 -15.99 -22.69
N LEU A 169 8.45 -16.85 -22.67
CA LEU A 169 9.15 -17.37 -23.86
C LEU A 169 9.23 -18.91 -23.83
N PRO A 170 9.39 -19.57 -24.99
CA PRO A 170 9.60 -21.02 -25.05
C PRO A 170 10.83 -21.45 -24.24
N ASN A 171 10.78 -22.65 -23.66
CA ASN A 171 11.81 -23.29 -22.84
C ASN A 171 12.16 -22.61 -21.51
N GLU A 172 11.47 -21.52 -21.13
CA GLU A 172 11.63 -20.91 -19.82
C GLU A 172 11.20 -21.85 -18.68
N MET A 173 10.19 -22.70 -18.92
CA MET A 173 9.67 -23.57 -17.85
C MET A 173 10.67 -24.63 -17.41
N ASN A 174 11.50 -25.15 -18.32
CA ASN A 174 12.54 -26.11 -17.97
C ASN A 174 13.50 -25.54 -16.91
N THR A 175 13.90 -24.28 -17.09
CA THR A 175 14.80 -23.60 -16.14
C THR A 175 14.11 -23.36 -14.80
N LEU A 176 12.83 -22.99 -14.80
CA LEU A 176 12.07 -22.85 -13.56
C LEU A 176 11.92 -24.19 -12.85
N ALA A 177 11.59 -25.26 -13.57
CA ALA A 177 11.44 -26.60 -13.02
C ALA A 177 12.74 -27.11 -12.38
N GLU A 178 13.89 -26.90 -13.04
CA GLU A 178 15.22 -27.25 -12.52
C GLU A 178 15.59 -26.50 -11.22
N MET A 179 15.17 -25.24 -11.09
CA MET A 179 15.37 -24.46 -9.87
C MET A 179 14.43 -24.88 -8.76
N ILE A 180 13.14 -25.00 -9.08
CA ILE A 180 12.08 -25.18 -8.11
C ILE A 180 12.09 -26.59 -7.53
N LYS A 181 12.18 -27.62 -8.39
CA LYS A 181 12.01 -29.04 -8.02
C LYS A 181 10.79 -29.22 -7.10
N PRO A 182 9.56 -29.03 -7.64
CA PRO A 182 8.35 -29.00 -6.82
C PRO A 182 8.04 -30.37 -6.23
N ASP A 183 7.42 -30.39 -5.05
CA ASP A 183 6.80 -31.56 -4.43
C ASP A 183 5.32 -31.70 -4.80
N ALA A 184 4.67 -30.61 -5.19
CA ALA A 184 3.35 -30.62 -5.82
C ALA A 184 3.22 -29.42 -6.75
N VAL A 185 2.27 -29.49 -7.69
CA VAL A 185 2.04 -28.39 -8.63
C VAL A 185 0.56 -28.06 -8.75
N ILE A 186 0.29 -26.76 -8.76
CA ILE A 186 -1.03 -26.20 -8.99
C ILE A 186 -1.00 -25.46 -10.32
N LEU A 187 -1.81 -25.92 -11.26
CA LEU A 187 -2.10 -25.20 -12.49
C LEU A 187 -3.45 -24.49 -12.31
N THR A 188 -3.41 -23.16 -12.24
CA THR A 188 -4.59 -22.27 -12.22
C THR A 188 -5.22 -22.21 -13.62
N HIS A 189 -5.94 -21.13 -13.97
CA HIS A 189 -6.56 -21.02 -15.28
C HIS A 189 -5.53 -20.93 -16.42
N LEU A 190 -5.79 -21.68 -17.48
CA LEU A 190 -5.15 -21.51 -18.79
C LEU A 190 -5.94 -20.49 -19.59
N GLY A 191 -5.28 -19.39 -19.95
CA GLY A 191 -5.82 -18.32 -20.78
C GLY A 191 -4.84 -17.91 -21.87
N LYS A 192 -5.24 -16.90 -22.65
CA LYS A 192 -4.55 -16.48 -23.88
C LYS A 192 -3.33 -15.57 -23.68
N LYS A 193 -2.95 -15.28 -22.43
CA LYS A 193 -1.77 -14.45 -22.12
C LYS A 193 -0.50 -15.14 -22.64
N HIS A 194 0.39 -14.38 -23.29
CA HIS A 194 1.63 -14.88 -23.93
C HIS A 194 1.45 -15.75 -25.18
N LEU A 195 0.23 -15.86 -25.74
CA LEU A 195 0.01 -16.50 -27.05
C LEU A 195 0.90 -15.93 -28.14
N THR A 196 1.11 -14.62 -28.14
CA THR A 196 1.94 -13.96 -29.13
C THR A 196 3.40 -14.43 -29.09
N THR A 197 3.94 -14.74 -27.91
CA THR A 197 5.34 -15.18 -27.75
C THR A 197 5.51 -16.71 -27.79
N LEU A 198 4.48 -17.46 -27.38
CA LEU A 198 4.50 -18.93 -27.33
C LEU A 198 3.83 -19.59 -28.54
N GLY A 199 3.13 -18.83 -29.39
CA GLY A 199 2.53 -19.29 -30.63
C GLY A 199 1.11 -19.84 -30.50
N SER A 200 0.82 -20.72 -29.53
CA SER A 200 -0.52 -21.30 -29.37
C SER A 200 -0.85 -21.70 -27.93
N LEU A 201 -2.15 -21.96 -27.65
CA LEU A 201 -2.59 -22.42 -26.33
C LEU A 201 -2.04 -23.81 -26.03
N GLU A 202 -1.91 -24.66 -27.05
CA GLU A 202 -1.27 -25.97 -27.00
C GLU A 202 0.19 -25.83 -26.59
N VAL A 203 0.94 -24.88 -27.17
CA VAL A 203 2.34 -24.64 -26.78
C VAL A 203 2.42 -24.11 -25.35
N CYS A 204 1.54 -23.18 -24.96
CA CYS A 204 1.47 -22.65 -23.60
C CYS A 204 1.19 -23.75 -22.57
N ALA A 205 0.21 -24.60 -22.83
CA ALA A 205 -0.07 -25.79 -22.04
C ALA A 205 1.14 -26.72 -22.00
N SER A 206 1.74 -27.03 -23.16
CA SER A 206 2.91 -27.90 -23.25
C SER A 206 4.12 -27.41 -22.45
N GLU A 207 4.33 -26.09 -22.39
CA GLU A 207 5.38 -25.49 -21.58
C GLU A 207 5.04 -25.57 -20.10
N MET A 208 3.83 -25.19 -19.68
CA MET A 208 3.43 -25.28 -18.27
C MET A 208 3.44 -26.72 -17.75
N ILE A 209 3.14 -27.69 -18.62
CA ILE A 209 3.22 -29.12 -18.32
C ILE A 209 4.64 -29.58 -18.02
N LYS A 210 5.69 -28.93 -18.53
CA LYS A 210 7.07 -29.27 -18.16
C LYS A 210 7.33 -29.11 -16.65
N LEU A 211 6.61 -28.18 -16.00
CA LEU A 211 6.63 -28.07 -14.54
C LEU A 211 5.91 -29.23 -13.86
N LEU A 212 4.98 -29.90 -14.55
CA LEU A 212 4.21 -31.06 -14.10
C LEU A 212 4.88 -32.41 -14.39
N GLU A 213 5.87 -32.44 -15.29
CA GLU A 213 6.68 -33.62 -15.65
C GLU A 213 7.75 -33.91 -14.57
N ILE A 214 7.31 -34.16 -13.32
CA ILE A 214 8.18 -34.42 -12.16
C ILE A 214 8.13 -35.92 -11.77
N PRO A 215 9.22 -36.53 -11.24
CA PRO A 215 9.22 -37.90 -10.75
C PRO A 215 8.07 -38.25 -9.78
N LYS A 216 7.73 -39.56 -9.72
CA LYS A 216 6.63 -40.17 -8.91
C LYS A 216 6.61 -39.80 -7.43
N GLU A 217 7.70 -39.27 -6.90
CA GLU A 217 7.89 -38.96 -5.47
C GLU A 217 7.17 -37.66 -5.06
N THR A 218 6.64 -36.90 -6.03
CA THR A 218 5.90 -35.65 -5.80
C THR A 218 4.43 -35.91 -5.50
N ALA A 219 3.93 -35.34 -4.41
CA ALA A 219 2.74 -35.79 -3.71
C ALA A 219 1.42 -35.68 -4.51
N TRP A 220 1.26 -34.73 -5.45
CA TRP A 220 0.08 -34.59 -6.31
C TRP A 220 0.17 -33.42 -7.31
N VAL A 221 -0.70 -33.41 -8.31
CA VAL A 221 -0.93 -32.30 -9.25
C VAL A 221 -2.41 -31.87 -9.23
N LEU A 222 -2.67 -30.57 -9.14
CA LEU A 222 -4.01 -29.98 -9.16
C LEU A 222 -4.16 -29.07 -10.37
N LEU A 223 -5.03 -29.42 -11.32
CA LEU A 223 -5.19 -28.73 -12.62
C LEU A 223 -6.65 -28.70 -13.09
N PRO A 224 -7.07 -27.85 -14.05
CA PRO A 224 -8.44 -27.88 -14.54
C PRO A 224 -8.68 -29.14 -15.38
N ASN A 225 -9.85 -29.76 -15.27
CA ASN A 225 -10.30 -30.69 -16.31
C ASN A 225 -10.58 -29.88 -17.58
N ALA A 226 -9.68 -29.99 -18.56
CA ALA A 226 -9.75 -29.31 -19.84
C ALA A 226 -9.25 -30.25 -20.95
N PRO A 227 -9.96 -30.37 -22.10
CA PRO A 227 -9.54 -31.24 -23.21
C PRO A 227 -8.12 -30.97 -23.73
N LEU A 228 -7.65 -29.72 -23.65
CA LEU A 228 -6.30 -29.33 -24.06
C LEU A 228 -5.20 -30.02 -23.22
N LEU A 229 -5.50 -30.33 -21.95
CA LEU A 229 -4.54 -30.93 -21.02
C LEU A 229 -4.55 -32.45 -21.05
N SER A 230 -5.66 -33.08 -21.44
CA SER A 230 -5.82 -34.54 -21.37
C SER A 230 -4.79 -35.31 -22.20
N GLN A 231 -4.35 -34.75 -23.33
CA GLN A 231 -3.32 -35.35 -24.17
C GLN A 231 -1.93 -35.44 -23.48
N HIS A 232 -1.74 -34.68 -22.40
CA HIS A 232 -0.47 -34.60 -21.69
C HIS A 232 -0.46 -35.39 -20.37
N TYR A 233 -1.60 -35.95 -19.95
CA TYR A 233 -1.70 -36.70 -18.68
C TYR A 233 -0.78 -37.90 -18.64
N SER A 234 -0.48 -38.53 -19.79
CA SER A 234 0.48 -39.64 -19.89
C SER A 234 1.91 -39.27 -19.47
N LYS A 235 2.24 -37.98 -19.45
CA LYS A 235 3.55 -37.48 -19.05
C LYS A 235 3.64 -37.15 -17.55
N ILE A 236 2.51 -37.09 -16.86
CA ILE A 236 2.42 -36.75 -15.45
C ILE A 236 2.40 -38.06 -14.66
N SER A 237 3.45 -38.30 -13.89
CA SER A 237 3.58 -39.53 -13.10
C SER A 237 2.87 -39.46 -11.73
N ALA A 238 2.56 -38.26 -11.24
CA ALA A 238 1.91 -38.00 -9.97
C ALA A 238 0.37 -38.09 -10.07
N PRO A 239 -0.36 -38.30 -8.94
CA PRO A 239 -1.82 -38.28 -8.93
C PRO A 239 -2.39 -36.93 -9.41
N ILE A 240 -3.31 -36.96 -10.36
CA ILE A 240 -3.96 -35.77 -10.94
C ILE A 240 -5.31 -35.55 -10.26
N TYR A 241 -5.55 -34.32 -9.79
CA TYR A 241 -6.83 -33.86 -9.27
C TYR A 241 -7.36 -32.68 -10.07
N HIS A 242 -8.69 -32.58 -10.19
CA HIS A 242 -9.36 -31.52 -10.94
C HIS A 242 -10.02 -30.50 -10.01
N TRP A 243 -9.57 -29.24 -10.07
CA TRP A 243 -10.13 -28.20 -9.19
C TRP A 243 -11.52 -27.71 -9.65
N ASN A 244 -11.85 -27.79 -10.93
CA ASN A 244 -13.14 -27.38 -11.50
C ASN A 244 -14.22 -28.49 -11.47
N GLN A 245 -13.95 -29.63 -10.85
CA GLN A 245 -14.92 -30.72 -10.71
C GLN A 245 -15.22 -31.03 -9.25
N ASN A 246 -16.46 -31.42 -8.97
CA ASN A 246 -16.79 -32.00 -7.68
C ASN A 246 -16.21 -33.42 -7.59
N ILE A 247 -15.24 -33.63 -6.70
CA ILE A 247 -14.58 -34.91 -6.48
C ILE A 247 -14.95 -35.36 -5.06
N PRO A 248 -15.60 -36.53 -4.85
CA PRO A 248 -16.17 -36.91 -3.55
C PRO A 248 -15.22 -36.84 -2.35
N ASN A 249 -13.91 -37.03 -2.55
CA ASN A 249 -12.90 -37.06 -1.49
C ASN A 249 -12.14 -35.73 -1.34
N LEU A 250 -12.59 -34.65 -1.99
CA LEU A 250 -12.00 -33.32 -1.92
C LEU A 250 -13.07 -32.27 -1.61
N PRO A 251 -12.71 -31.17 -0.94
CA PRO A 251 -13.64 -30.09 -0.72
C PRO A 251 -14.08 -29.44 -2.03
N HIS A 252 -15.32 -28.98 -2.09
CA HIS A 252 -15.85 -28.32 -3.27
C HIS A 252 -16.75 -27.15 -2.91
N ALA A 253 -16.51 -25.99 -3.54
CA ALA A 253 -17.31 -24.80 -3.43
C ALA A 253 -18.34 -24.74 -4.55
N ALA A 254 -19.63 -24.62 -4.20
CA ALA A 254 -20.77 -24.57 -5.11
C ALA A 254 -21.70 -23.39 -4.78
N VAL A 255 -22.34 -22.81 -5.81
CA VAL A 255 -23.29 -21.69 -5.66
C VAL A 255 -24.65 -22.22 -5.16
N LEU A 256 -25.30 -21.51 -4.22
CA LEU A 256 -26.51 -21.98 -3.54
C LEU A 256 -27.86 -21.62 -4.21
N ARG A 257 -27.96 -20.60 -5.08
CA ARG A 257 -29.03 -20.35 -6.09
C ARG A 257 -28.87 -18.96 -6.74
N THR A 258 -29.48 -18.81 -7.91
CA THR A 258 -29.39 -17.66 -8.83
C THR A 258 -30.72 -16.90 -8.91
N GLU A 259 -30.93 -15.93 -8.03
CA GLU A 259 -31.86 -14.83 -8.29
C GLU A 259 -31.09 -13.51 -8.12
N LEU A 260 -31.56 -12.46 -8.80
CA LEU A 260 -30.93 -11.15 -8.99
C LEU A 260 -30.57 -10.45 -7.67
N GLU A 261 -29.47 -10.87 -7.05
CA GLU A 261 -28.93 -10.24 -5.84
C GLU A 261 -27.54 -9.65 -6.12
N ARG A 262 -27.21 -8.55 -5.42
CA ARG A 262 -25.88 -7.91 -5.47
C ARG A 262 -24.78 -8.85 -4.93
N GLU A 263 -25.16 -9.87 -4.15
CA GLU A 263 -24.30 -10.91 -3.58
C GLU A 263 -24.84 -12.31 -3.96
N ILE A 264 -23.95 -13.21 -4.36
CA ILE A 264 -24.19 -14.61 -4.73
C ILE A 264 -23.70 -15.48 -3.56
N PRO A 265 -24.58 -16.21 -2.86
CA PRO A 265 -24.16 -17.14 -1.82
C PRO A 265 -23.52 -18.40 -2.40
N TYR A 266 -22.44 -18.86 -1.77
CA TYR A 266 -21.78 -20.14 -2.06
C TYR A 266 -21.59 -20.96 -0.79
N GLN A 267 -21.47 -22.27 -0.97
CA GLN A 267 -21.15 -23.22 0.10
C GLN A 267 -19.95 -24.07 -0.29
N ILE A 268 -19.01 -24.23 0.64
CA ILE A 268 -17.93 -25.20 0.56
C ILE A 268 -18.33 -26.43 1.37
N ILE A 269 -18.30 -27.59 0.74
CA ILE A 269 -18.57 -28.89 1.37
C ILE A 269 -17.24 -29.62 1.53
N PHE A 270 -16.89 -30.00 2.75
CA PHE A 270 -15.67 -30.76 3.05
C PHE A 270 -15.96 -32.27 3.19
N PRO A 271 -14.99 -33.16 2.87
CA PRO A 271 -15.19 -34.61 2.97
C PRO A 271 -15.41 -35.15 4.39
N ASP A 272 -15.05 -34.39 5.41
CA ASP A 272 -15.29 -34.72 6.83
C ASP A 272 -16.72 -34.38 7.30
N GLY A 273 -17.56 -33.83 6.42
CA GLY A 273 -18.93 -33.43 6.72
C GLY A 273 -19.08 -31.97 7.16
N ASN A 274 -17.99 -31.24 7.36
CA ASN A 274 -18.04 -29.81 7.64
C ASN A 274 -18.46 -29.03 6.40
N HIS A 275 -19.13 -27.90 6.61
CA HIS A 275 -19.55 -27.00 5.55
C HIS A 275 -19.31 -25.55 5.95
N PHE A 276 -19.01 -24.71 4.96
CA PHE A 276 -18.85 -23.27 5.10
C PHE A 276 -19.75 -22.55 4.13
N ASN A 277 -20.43 -21.50 4.58
CA ASN A 277 -21.24 -20.64 3.73
C ASN A 277 -20.57 -19.26 3.62
N GLY A 278 -20.46 -18.73 2.41
CA GLY A 278 -19.98 -17.37 2.14
C GLY A 278 -20.84 -16.68 1.08
N SER A 279 -20.58 -15.41 0.83
CA SER A 279 -21.17 -14.66 -0.30
C SER A 279 -20.08 -14.01 -1.15
N ILE A 280 -20.32 -13.89 -2.45
CA ILE A 280 -19.44 -13.21 -3.41
C ILE A 280 -20.27 -12.22 -4.19
N THR A 281 -19.77 -11.03 -4.51
CA THR A 281 -20.51 -10.14 -5.43
C THR A 281 -20.55 -10.74 -6.83
N SER A 282 -21.61 -10.46 -7.58
CA SER A 282 -21.92 -11.13 -8.86
C SER A 282 -20.86 -11.01 -9.96
N ALA A 283 -19.83 -10.19 -9.76
CA ALA A 283 -18.71 -9.97 -10.66
C ALA A 283 -17.61 -11.06 -10.64
N TYR A 284 -17.66 -12.05 -9.74
CA TYR A 284 -16.51 -12.92 -9.49
C TYR A 284 -16.78 -14.44 -9.55
N ALA A 285 -17.44 -14.95 -10.60
CA ALA A 285 -17.49 -16.41 -10.84
C ALA A 285 -16.08 -17.06 -10.88
N TYR A 286 -15.09 -16.29 -11.34
CA TYR A 286 -13.66 -16.62 -11.29
C TYR A 286 -13.12 -16.85 -9.87
N PHE A 287 -13.63 -16.13 -8.86
CA PHE A 287 -13.18 -16.26 -7.48
C PHE A 287 -13.59 -17.59 -6.86
N LEU A 288 -14.75 -18.16 -7.26
CA LEU A 288 -15.16 -19.49 -6.81
C LEU A 288 -14.20 -20.58 -7.30
N ASP A 289 -13.65 -20.43 -8.50
CA ASP A 289 -12.60 -21.32 -9.01
C ASP A 289 -11.31 -21.19 -8.17
N LEU A 290 -10.92 -19.97 -7.80
CA LEU A 290 -9.75 -19.73 -6.94
C LEU A 290 -9.94 -20.30 -5.53
N ILE A 291 -11.13 -20.16 -4.96
CA ILE A 291 -11.50 -20.83 -3.70
C ILE A 291 -11.35 -22.34 -3.89
N ASN A 292 -11.96 -22.92 -4.93
CA ASN A 292 -11.88 -24.35 -5.22
C ASN A 292 -10.44 -24.84 -5.37
N ILE A 293 -9.56 -24.08 -6.03
CA ILE A 293 -8.13 -24.39 -6.14
C ILE A 293 -7.49 -24.42 -4.74
N SER A 294 -7.65 -23.33 -3.98
CA SER A 294 -6.95 -23.15 -2.71
C SER A 294 -7.43 -24.11 -1.62
N VAL A 295 -8.74 -24.34 -1.48
CA VAL A 295 -9.26 -25.26 -0.45
C VAL A 295 -8.91 -26.71 -0.74
N LYS A 296 -8.90 -27.13 -2.01
CA LYS A 296 -8.47 -28.48 -2.40
C LYS A 296 -6.98 -28.69 -2.17
N ALA A 297 -6.15 -27.70 -2.53
CA ALA A 297 -4.73 -27.77 -2.29
C ALA A 297 -4.41 -27.79 -0.78
N ALA A 298 -5.06 -26.96 0.04
CA ALA A 298 -4.91 -26.99 1.50
C ALA A 298 -5.33 -28.35 2.10
N TRP A 299 -6.42 -28.93 1.61
CA TRP A 299 -6.88 -30.26 2.02
C TRP A 299 -5.90 -31.37 1.65
N LEU A 300 -5.34 -31.33 0.43
CA LEU A 300 -4.30 -32.26 -0.01
C LEU A 300 -3.01 -32.14 0.82
N LEU A 301 -2.75 -30.95 1.37
CA LEU A 301 -1.68 -30.67 2.34
C LEU A 301 -2.02 -31.04 3.78
N LYS A 302 -3.18 -31.69 4.02
CA LYS A 302 -3.65 -32.14 5.33
C LYS A 302 -3.98 -31.01 6.31
N THR A 303 -4.39 -29.86 5.78
CA THR A 303 -4.94 -28.76 6.59
C THR A 303 -6.35 -29.13 7.06
N PRO A 304 -6.66 -29.05 8.37
CA PRO A 304 -8.01 -29.29 8.88
C PRO A 304 -9.04 -28.32 8.27
N SER A 305 -10.27 -28.80 8.03
CA SER A 305 -11.34 -27.97 7.46
C SER A 305 -11.70 -26.79 8.37
N GLU A 306 -11.56 -26.93 9.69
CA GLU A 306 -11.79 -25.85 10.66
C GLU A 306 -10.78 -24.71 10.49
N ALA A 307 -9.51 -25.04 10.22
CA ALA A 307 -8.46 -24.05 9.99
C ALA A 307 -8.68 -23.31 8.66
N ILE A 308 -9.09 -24.03 7.61
CA ILE A 308 -9.44 -23.42 6.32
C ILE A 308 -10.65 -22.48 6.49
N HIS A 309 -11.69 -22.94 7.20
CA HIS A 309 -12.89 -22.16 7.45
C HIS A 309 -12.59 -20.87 8.23
N LYS A 310 -11.90 -20.97 9.38
CA LYS A 310 -11.51 -19.83 10.20
C LYS A 310 -10.78 -18.76 9.37
N ASN A 311 -9.79 -19.20 8.59
CA ASN A 311 -8.95 -18.29 7.83
C ASN A 311 -9.68 -17.69 6.62
N LEU A 312 -10.60 -18.43 5.98
CA LEU A 312 -11.40 -17.92 4.86
C LEU A 312 -12.48 -16.92 5.31
N HIS A 313 -13.03 -17.07 6.52
CA HIS A 313 -14.00 -16.13 7.10
C HIS A 313 -13.42 -14.72 7.23
N ASP A 314 -12.14 -14.61 7.59
CA ASP A 314 -11.46 -13.33 7.81
C ASP A 314 -10.73 -12.82 6.55
N PHE A 315 -10.81 -13.56 5.44
CA PHE A 315 -10.16 -13.20 4.18
C PHE A 315 -10.99 -12.19 3.39
N SER A 316 -10.51 -10.96 3.33
CA SER A 316 -10.91 -9.99 2.30
C SER A 316 -9.88 -10.05 1.18
N PRO A 317 -10.25 -10.38 -0.07
CA PRO A 317 -9.30 -10.35 -1.18
C PRO A 317 -8.70 -8.96 -1.34
N GLU A 318 -7.38 -8.88 -1.60
CA GLU A 318 -6.79 -7.64 -2.06
C GLU A 318 -7.46 -7.21 -3.38
N PRO A 319 -7.75 -5.92 -3.58
CA PRO A 319 -8.49 -5.44 -4.74
C PRO A 319 -7.74 -5.74 -6.04
N MET A 320 -8.24 -6.70 -6.81
CA MET A 320 -7.90 -6.88 -8.22
C MET A 320 -9.11 -6.49 -9.09
N ARG A 321 -9.13 -5.18 -9.43
CA ARG A 321 -9.36 -4.60 -10.78
C ARG A 321 -10.69 -4.81 -11.50
N THR A 322 -11.81 -4.53 -10.84
CA THR A 322 -12.88 -3.76 -11.49
C THR A 322 -13.43 -2.81 -10.44
N GLU A 323 -12.88 -1.60 -10.39
CA GLU A 323 -13.36 -0.59 -9.46
C GLU A 323 -14.45 0.21 -10.16
N ILE A 324 -15.63 0.27 -9.55
CA ILE A 324 -16.69 1.17 -10.00
C ILE A 324 -16.62 2.38 -9.10
N TRP A 325 -16.34 3.53 -9.69
CA TRP A 325 -16.20 4.80 -8.99
C TRP A 325 -17.08 5.85 -9.64
N GLU A 326 -17.61 6.78 -8.86
CA GLU A 326 -18.35 7.94 -9.36
C GLU A 326 -17.57 9.22 -9.07
N SER A 327 -17.39 10.05 -10.10
CA SER A 327 -16.67 11.31 -9.97
C SER A 327 -17.48 12.35 -9.21
N PRO A 328 -16.82 13.39 -8.64
CA PRO A 328 -17.53 14.55 -8.07
C PRO A 328 -18.45 15.26 -9.07
N THR A 329 -18.24 15.04 -10.37
CA THR A 329 -19.06 15.57 -11.47
C THR A 329 -20.17 14.62 -11.93
N GLY A 330 -20.35 13.47 -11.25
CA GLY A 330 -21.41 12.49 -11.53
C GLY A 330 -21.12 11.54 -12.69
N VAL A 331 -19.85 11.32 -13.05
CA VAL A 331 -19.45 10.35 -14.10
C VAL A 331 -19.06 9.03 -13.45
N THR A 332 -19.60 7.91 -13.92
CA THR A 332 -19.26 6.59 -13.40
C THR A 332 -18.12 5.96 -14.19
N PHE A 333 -16.99 5.66 -13.56
CA PHE A 333 -15.87 4.93 -14.15
C PHE A 333 -15.89 3.47 -13.73
N ILE A 334 -15.69 2.57 -14.69
CA ILE A 334 -15.47 1.14 -14.51
C ILE A 334 -14.00 0.89 -14.85
N ASN A 335 -13.17 0.77 -13.81
CA ASN A 335 -11.73 0.61 -13.92
C ASN A 335 -11.34 -0.85 -14.11
N ASP A 336 -11.18 -1.26 -15.36
CA ASP A 336 -10.59 -2.53 -15.75
C ASP A 336 -9.38 -2.25 -16.67
N ALA A 337 -8.50 -1.35 -16.19
CA ALA A 337 -7.49 -0.65 -17.00
C ALA A 337 -6.48 -1.56 -17.72
N TYR A 338 -6.47 -2.86 -17.46
CA TYR A 338 -5.44 -3.76 -17.93
C TYR A 338 -5.98 -4.84 -18.87
N CYS A 339 -5.44 -4.83 -20.09
CA CYS A 339 -5.79 -5.76 -21.14
C CYS A 339 -4.56 -6.54 -21.60
N SER A 340 -4.52 -7.84 -21.32
CA SER A 340 -3.46 -8.73 -21.82
C SER A 340 -3.92 -9.71 -22.90
N ASP A 341 -5.22 -9.82 -23.15
CA ASP A 341 -5.77 -10.70 -24.17
C ASP A 341 -7.18 -10.28 -24.64
N PRO A 342 -7.64 -10.71 -25.83
CA PRO A 342 -8.92 -10.28 -26.40
C PRO A 342 -10.16 -10.82 -25.66
N GLN A 343 -10.05 -11.94 -24.96
CA GLN A 343 -11.18 -12.48 -24.19
C GLN A 343 -11.46 -11.62 -22.94
N SER A 344 -10.41 -11.01 -22.37
CA SER A 344 -10.59 -10.04 -21.29
C SER A 344 -11.43 -8.83 -21.72
N ILE A 345 -11.33 -8.39 -22.99
CA ILE A 345 -12.17 -7.33 -23.55
C ILE A 345 -13.60 -7.82 -23.70
N ASP A 346 -13.82 -9.00 -24.29
CA ASP A 346 -15.16 -9.57 -24.46
C ASP A 346 -15.92 -9.68 -23.12
N GLN A 347 -15.22 -10.02 -22.03
CA GLN A 347 -15.79 -10.10 -20.68
C GLN A 347 -16.12 -8.71 -20.11
N ALA A 348 -15.18 -7.75 -20.21
CA ALA A 348 -15.39 -6.39 -19.74
C ALA A 348 -16.55 -5.70 -20.48
N LEU A 349 -16.65 -5.91 -21.80
CA LEU A 349 -17.71 -5.37 -22.64
C LEU A 349 -19.09 -5.98 -22.32
N LYS A 350 -19.17 -7.28 -22.01
CA LYS A 350 -20.41 -7.91 -21.54
C LYS A 350 -20.88 -7.36 -20.20
N PHE A 351 -19.95 -7.19 -19.26
CA PHE A 351 -20.23 -6.57 -17.96
C PHE A 351 -20.72 -5.13 -18.14
N TYR A 352 -20.00 -4.37 -18.97
CA TYR A 352 -20.30 -2.98 -19.29
C TYR A 352 -21.70 -2.80 -19.91
N ASP A 353 -22.13 -3.74 -20.75
CA ASP A 353 -23.46 -3.71 -21.34
C ASP A 353 -24.58 -3.90 -20.32
N GLN A 354 -24.39 -4.86 -19.40
CA GLN A 354 -25.35 -5.18 -18.33
C GLN A 354 -25.46 -4.07 -17.29
N ALA A 355 -24.37 -3.33 -17.05
CA ALA A 355 -24.32 -2.25 -16.06
C ALA A 355 -24.97 -0.93 -16.53
N SER A 356 -25.23 -0.74 -17.83
CA SER A 356 -25.57 0.58 -18.40
C SER A 356 -26.72 0.56 -19.41
N THR A 357 -27.96 0.33 -18.96
CA THR A 357 -29.12 0.26 -19.88
C THR A 357 -29.73 1.62 -20.23
N THR A 358 -29.41 2.70 -19.51
CA THR A 358 -30.06 4.02 -19.66
C THR A 358 -29.11 5.22 -19.76
N HIS A 359 -27.79 5.01 -19.80
CA HIS A 359 -26.77 6.06 -19.71
C HIS A 359 -25.84 6.06 -20.93
N ARG A 360 -25.23 7.22 -21.24
CA ARG A 360 -24.29 7.37 -22.36
C ARG A 360 -23.01 6.58 -22.06
N LYS A 361 -22.66 5.67 -22.98
CA LYS A 361 -21.54 4.74 -22.88
C LYS A 361 -20.29 5.32 -23.56
N VAL A 362 -19.22 5.45 -22.78
CA VAL A 362 -17.88 5.86 -23.23
C VAL A 362 -16.88 4.72 -22.99
N PHE A 363 -16.04 4.42 -23.99
CA PHE A 363 -14.96 3.43 -23.87
C PHE A 363 -13.60 4.06 -24.14
N VAL A 364 -12.66 3.92 -23.18
CA VAL A 364 -11.27 4.35 -23.31
C VAL A 364 -10.42 3.12 -23.51
N PHE A 365 -9.80 3.03 -24.69
CA PHE A 365 -9.05 1.85 -25.11
C PHE A 365 -7.60 2.17 -25.48
N GLY A 366 -6.66 1.82 -24.61
CA GLY A 366 -5.22 1.98 -24.85
C GLY A 366 -4.58 0.79 -25.58
N GLY A 367 -5.34 0.13 -26.44
CA GLY A 367 -4.86 -1.00 -27.22
C GLY A 367 -4.48 -2.23 -26.39
N MET A 368 -3.76 -3.14 -27.03
CA MET A 368 -3.31 -4.42 -26.48
C MET A 368 -1.85 -4.67 -26.82
N ARG A 369 -1.17 -5.37 -25.91
CA ARG A 369 0.18 -5.89 -26.14
C ARG A 369 0.13 -7.01 -27.18
N SER A 370 0.55 -6.75 -28.43
CA SER A 370 0.66 -7.78 -29.47
C SER A 370 2.02 -7.78 -30.16
N GLN A 371 2.51 -8.97 -30.52
CA GLN A 371 3.53 -9.12 -31.56
C GLN A 371 2.90 -8.83 -32.93
N LEU A 372 3.69 -8.20 -33.81
CA LEU A 372 3.30 -7.59 -35.09
C LEU A 372 2.56 -8.48 -36.11
N LYS A 373 2.50 -9.80 -35.91
CA LYS A 373 1.97 -10.76 -36.92
C LYS A 373 0.47 -11.06 -36.83
N GLU A 374 -0.20 -10.79 -35.71
CA GLU A 374 -1.64 -11.10 -35.53
C GLU A 374 -2.50 -9.86 -35.25
N THR A 375 -1.90 -8.67 -35.28
CA THR A 375 -2.54 -7.45 -34.78
C THR A 375 -3.84 -7.11 -35.52
N HIS A 376 -3.91 -7.32 -36.83
CA HIS A 376 -5.10 -6.98 -37.63
C HIS A 376 -6.36 -7.78 -37.23
N TYR A 377 -6.23 -9.09 -37.05
CA TYR A 377 -7.35 -9.97 -36.67
C TYR A 377 -7.88 -9.64 -35.27
N VAL A 378 -6.97 -9.35 -34.35
CA VAL A 378 -7.34 -9.06 -32.96
C VAL A 378 -8.12 -7.75 -32.84
N TYR A 379 -7.66 -6.67 -33.48
CA TYR A 379 -8.39 -5.39 -33.46
C TYR A 379 -9.72 -5.46 -34.23
N HIS A 380 -9.79 -6.22 -35.32
CA HIS A 380 -11.06 -6.51 -36.01
C HIS A 380 -12.07 -7.16 -35.07
N ARG A 381 -11.67 -8.20 -34.33
CA ARG A 381 -12.53 -8.88 -33.35
C ARG A 381 -12.99 -7.96 -32.23
N VAL A 382 -12.12 -7.07 -31.74
CA VAL A 382 -12.53 -6.05 -30.75
C VAL A 382 -13.55 -5.10 -31.37
N GLY A 383 -13.37 -4.71 -32.63
CA GLY A 383 -14.37 -3.96 -33.41
C GLY A 383 -15.72 -4.67 -33.46
N GLU A 384 -15.77 -5.98 -33.76
CA GLU A 384 -17.00 -6.77 -33.77
C GLU A 384 -17.68 -6.88 -32.39
N ALA A 385 -16.89 -6.89 -31.31
CA ALA A 385 -17.43 -6.91 -29.95
C ALA A 385 -18.02 -5.55 -29.56
N LEU A 386 -17.32 -4.46 -29.89
CA LEU A 386 -17.78 -3.09 -29.64
C LEU A 386 -18.98 -2.73 -30.51
N SER A 387 -19.08 -3.23 -31.73
CA SER A 387 -20.16 -2.91 -32.67
C SER A 387 -21.52 -3.47 -32.24
N LYS A 388 -21.51 -4.44 -31.31
CA LYS A 388 -22.70 -5.00 -30.65
C LYS A 388 -23.15 -4.16 -29.44
N LEU A 389 -22.34 -3.20 -29.02
CA LEU A 389 -22.63 -2.28 -27.93
C LEU A 389 -23.02 -0.92 -28.49
N ASN A 390 -24.01 -0.26 -27.89
CA ASN A 390 -24.38 1.10 -28.24
C ASN A 390 -23.44 2.09 -27.53
N ILE A 391 -22.17 2.15 -27.94
CA ILE A 391 -21.17 3.10 -27.42
C ILE A 391 -21.28 4.41 -28.21
N GLN A 392 -21.26 5.56 -27.51
CA GLN A 392 -21.36 6.88 -28.14
C GLN A 392 -20.00 7.58 -28.31
N LEU A 393 -19.01 7.25 -27.47
CA LEU A 393 -17.66 7.81 -27.55
C LEU A 393 -16.60 6.72 -27.32
N LEU A 394 -15.67 6.61 -28.26
CA LEU A 394 -14.51 5.72 -28.19
C LEU A 394 -13.24 6.57 -28.23
N ILE A 395 -12.44 6.51 -27.16
CA ILE A 395 -11.13 7.18 -27.09
C ILE A 395 -10.05 6.12 -27.18
N LEU A 396 -9.24 6.21 -28.22
CA LEU A 396 -8.15 5.30 -28.52
C LEU A 396 -6.84 5.95 -28.10
N VAL A 397 -6.09 5.29 -27.22
CA VAL A 397 -4.89 5.86 -26.58
C VAL A 397 -3.63 5.12 -27.03
N GLY A 398 -2.61 5.87 -27.42
CA GLY A 398 -1.31 5.34 -27.82
C GLY A 398 -1.20 4.98 -29.30
N ASN A 399 0.00 4.57 -29.69
CA ASN A 399 0.37 4.31 -31.09
C ASN A 399 0.09 2.85 -31.51
N HIS A 400 -1.12 2.36 -31.24
CA HIS A 400 -1.54 1.02 -31.68
C HIS A 400 -2.23 1.07 -33.05
N PRO A 401 -2.16 -0.01 -33.86
CA PRO A 401 -2.77 -0.03 -35.19
C PRO A 401 -4.29 -0.24 -35.10
N PHE A 402 -5.02 0.77 -34.64
CA PHE A 402 -6.47 0.73 -34.42
C PHE A 402 -7.30 0.71 -35.70
N LYS A 403 -6.68 0.91 -36.88
CA LYS A 403 -7.38 0.98 -38.17
C LYS A 403 -8.37 -0.18 -38.41
N PRO A 404 -8.02 -1.46 -38.17
CA PRO A 404 -8.94 -2.59 -38.39
C PRO A 404 -10.17 -2.56 -37.46
N LEU A 405 -10.00 -2.07 -36.22
CA LEU A 405 -11.10 -1.86 -35.27
C LEU A 405 -12.03 -0.75 -35.76
N ILE A 406 -11.47 0.36 -36.24
CA ILE A 406 -12.24 1.52 -36.72
C ILE A 406 -13.01 1.18 -37.99
N ASP A 407 -12.37 0.49 -38.93
CA ASP A 407 -12.99 0.08 -40.19
C ASP A 407 -14.18 -0.85 -39.93
N GLU A 408 -14.09 -1.72 -38.92
CA GLU A 408 -15.21 -2.58 -38.49
C GLU A 408 -16.36 -1.80 -37.86
N LEU A 409 -16.06 -0.89 -36.93
CA LEU A 409 -17.07 -0.06 -36.26
C LEU A 409 -17.86 0.82 -37.25
N ARG A 410 -17.19 1.35 -38.28
CA ARG A 410 -17.82 2.19 -39.30
C ARG A 410 -18.81 1.45 -40.20
N LYS A 411 -18.81 0.12 -40.23
CA LYS A 411 -19.79 -0.67 -41.00
C LYS A 411 -21.21 -0.61 -40.41
N ASN A 412 -21.34 -0.36 -39.10
CA ASN A 412 -22.61 -0.50 -38.38
C ASN A 412 -23.52 0.75 -38.35
N ASN A 413 -23.19 1.84 -39.06
CA ASN A 413 -24.01 3.07 -39.15
C ASN A 413 -24.53 3.63 -37.80
N GLN A 414 -23.89 3.28 -36.67
CA GLN A 414 -24.24 3.79 -35.35
C GLN A 414 -23.62 5.18 -35.14
N PRO A 415 -24.27 6.09 -34.38
CA PRO A 415 -23.71 7.37 -34.00
C PRO A 415 -22.61 7.18 -32.95
N LEU A 416 -21.40 6.87 -33.41
CA LEU A 416 -20.19 6.69 -32.60
C LEU A 416 -19.15 7.77 -32.94
N GLU A 417 -18.74 8.53 -31.94
CA GLU A 417 -17.57 9.40 -32.04
C GLU A 417 -16.30 8.61 -31.70
N ILE A 418 -15.27 8.71 -32.55
CA ILE A 418 -13.96 8.05 -32.34
C ILE A 418 -12.87 9.11 -32.29
N VAL A 419 -12.15 9.17 -31.16
CA VAL A 419 -11.01 10.07 -30.95
C VAL A 419 -9.75 9.22 -30.81
N GLN A 420 -8.69 9.58 -31.53
CA GLN A 420 -7.37 8.95 -31.38
C GLN A 420 -6.40 9.93 -30.73
N THR A 421 -5.64 9.44 -29.76
CA THR A 421 -4.69 10.22 -28.98
C THR A 421 -3.37 9.48 -28.88
N ASP A 422 -2.26 10.19 -29.08
CA ASP A 422 -0.94 9.56 -29.15
C ASP A 422 -0.40 9.12 -27.79
N ASN A 423 -0.91 9.72 -26.71
CA ASN A 423 -0.43 9.47 -25.36
C ASN A 423 -1.51 9.73 -24.31
N TYR A 424 -1.15 9.35 -23.09
CA TYR A 424 -1.96 9.48 -21.90
C TYR A 424 -2.47 10.90 -21.62
N ASN A 425 -1.62 11.93 -21.75
CA ASN A 425 -2.00 13.31 -21.40
C ASN A 425 -3.04 13.88 -22.37
N THR A 426 -2.93 13.56 -23.66
CA THR A 426 -3.91 13.99 -24.66
C THR A 426 -5.24 13.25 -24.49
N ALA A 427 -5.22 11.96 -24.13
CA ALA A 427 -6.42 11.21 -23.76
C ALA A 427 -7.16 11.82 -22.56
N LEU A 428 -6.41 12.24 -21.53
CA LEU A 428 -6.97 12.90 -20.36
C LEU A 428 -7.68 14.21 -20.73
N THR A 429 -7.04 15.06 -21.55
CA THR A 429 -7.64 16.32 -22.04
C THR A 429 -8.95 16.08 -22.82
N GLU A 430 -8.97 15.08 -23.71
CA GLU A 430 -10.17 14.73 -24.49
C GLU A 430 -11.30 14.23 -23.58
N LEU A 431 -10.98 13.44 -22.56
CA LEU A 431 -11.97 13.00 -21.56
C LEU A 431 -12.55 14.17 -20.78
N GLN A 432 -11.71 15.11 -20.33
CA GLN A 432 -12.15 16.29 -19.57
C GLN A 432 -13.09 17.19 -20.38
N GLN A 433 -12.92 17.26 -21.69
CA GLN A 433 -13.72 18.12 -22.57
C GLN A 433 -15.06 17.50 -22.97
N ARG A 434 -15.21 16.16 -22.94
CA ARG A 434 -16.30 15.43 -23.61
C ARG A 434 -17.23 14.64 -22.70
N LEU A 435 -16.80 14.36 -21.48
CA LEU A 435 -17.60 13.63 -20.49
C LEU A 435 -18.64 14.55 -19.85
N ASN A 436 -19.86 14.04 -19.71
CA ASN A 436 -20.97 14.71 -19.04
C ASN A 436 -21.42 13.95 -17.79
N PRO A 437 -22.05 14.61 -16.79
CA PRO A 437 -22.68 13.93 -15.67
C PRO A 437 -23.65 12.83 -16.15
N GLY A 438 -23.55 11.64 -15.56
CA GLY A 438 -24.31 10.45 -15.95
C GLY A 438 -23.62 9.58 -17.00
N ASP A 439 -22.49 10.00 -17.59
CA ASP A 439 -21.72 9.15 -18.50
C ASP A 439 -21.13 7.96 -17.74
N VAL A 440 -21.09 6.79 -18.38
CA VAL A 440 -20.44 5.58 -17.84
C VAL A 440 -19.21 5.26 -18.69
N VAL A 441 -18.03 5.32 -18.09
CA VAL A 441 -16.73 5.19 -18.76
C VAL A 441 -16.11 3.84 -18.42
N LEU A 442 -15.90 2.99 -19.41
CA LEU A 442 -15.06 1.79 -19.25
C LEU A 442 -13.63 2.13 -19.68
N VAL A 443 -12.63 1.84 -18.83
CA VAL A 443 -11.21 2.06 -19.16
C VAL A 443 -10.51 0.71 -19.28
N LYS A 444 -9.80 0.48 -20.39
CA LYS A 444 -9.06 -0.77 -20.65
C LYS A 444 -7.88 -0.55 -21.60
N GLY A 445 -6.70 -1.13 -21.35
CA GLY A 445 -5.60 -1.00 -22.32
C GLY A 445 -4.31 -1.73 -21.96
N ASP A 446 -3.27 -1.53 -22.78
CA ASP A 446 -1.94 -2.11 -22.53
C ASP A 446 -1.34 -1.56 -21.22
N LYS A 447 -0.78 -2.43 -20.38
CA LYS A 447 -0.07 -2.07 -19.13
C LYS A 447 1.04 -1.02 -19.33
N LYS A 448 1.59 -0.88 -20.54
CA LYS A 448 2.57 0.18 -20.85
C LYS A 448 1.97 1.57 -20.91
N ILE A 449 0.67 1.69 -21.14
CA ILE A 449 -0.05 2.95 -21.07
C ILE A 449 -0.64 3.00 -19.67
N PRO A 450 -0.27 3.99 -18.84
CA PRO A 450 -0.76 4.09 -17.47
C PRO A 450 -2.21 4.59 -17.45
N LEU A 451 -3.14 3.80 -17.99
CA LEU A 451 -4.56 4.16 -18.03
C LEU A 451 -5.23 4.08 -16.66
N ASP A 452 -4.66 3.33 -15.72
CA ASP A 452 -5.05 3.35 -14.31
C ASP A 452 -4.82 4.74 -13.70
N LEU A 453 -3.68 5.37 -14.02
CA LEU A 453 -3.43 6.76 -13.67
C LEU A 453 -4.45 7.70 -14.29
N LEU A 454 -5.16 7.32 -15.36
CA LEU A 454 -6.09 8.21 -16.05
C LEU A 454 -7.27 8.52 -15.15
N ILE A 455 -7.72 7.56 -14.34
CA ILE A 455 -8.79 7.73 -13.38
C ILE A 455 -8.29 8.53 -12.17
N ASP A 456 -7.11 8.18 -11.66
CA ASP A 456 -6.45 8.91 -10.57
C ASP A 456 -6.18 10.36 -10.94
N HIS A 457 -5.76 10.64 -12.18
CA HIS A 457 -5.53 11.99 -12.66
C HIS A 457 -6.77 12.62 -13.24
N PHE A 458 -7.79 11.92 -13.74
CA PHE A 458 -9.08 12.57 -14.00
C PHE A 458 -9.64 13.10 -12.67
N ASN A 459 -9.35 12.40 -11.56
CA ASN A 459 -9.55 12.90 -10.20
C ASN A 459 -8.54 14.02 -9.83
N ASP A 460 -7.23 13.89 -10.12
CA ASP A 460 -6.18 14.87 -9.75
C ASP A 460 -6.12 16.15 -10.60
N SER A 461 -6.44 16.04 -11.88
CA SER A 461 -6.39 17.11 -12.89
C SER A 461 -7.63 17.98 -12.89
N LEU A 462 -8.69 17.54 -12.19
CA LEU A 462 -9.87 18.33 -11.91
C LEU A 462 -9.80 18.98 -10.51
N SER A 463 -9.02 18.43 -9.57
CA SER A 463 -8.85 19.04 -8.26
C SER A 463 -7.82 20.18 -8.35
N SER A 464 -8.29 21.42 -8.15
CA SER A 464 -7.40 22.56 -8.12
C SER A 464 -6.53 22.58 -6.86
N ASN A 465 -6.92 21.85 -5.80
CA ASN A 465 -6.29 21.88 -4.48
C ASN A 465 -5.83 20.50 -4.04
N GLN A 466 -4.55 20.37 -3.70
CA GLN A 466 -3.93 19.11 -3.31
C GLN A 466 -3.11 19.28 -2.02
N CYS A 467 -3.24 18.32 -1.10
CA CYS A 467 -2.32 18.11 0.01
C CYS A 467 -1.45 16.90 -0.31
N ILE A 468 -0.15 17.14 -0.51
CA ILE A 468 0.86 16.12 -0.79
C ILE A 468 1.43 15.64 0.54
N ILE A 469 1.50 14.32 0.72
CA ILE A 469 1.97 13.62 1.92
C ILE A 469 3.17 12.74 1.56
N ASN A 470 4.35 13.13 2.03
CA ASN A 470 5.59 12.40 1.84
C ASN A 470 5.77 11.31 2.91
N LEU A 471 5.57 10.05 2.49
CA LEU A 471 5.68 8.88 3.35
C LEU A 471 7.14 8.58 3.74
N THR A 472 8.11 8.89 2.89
CA THR A 472 9.54 8.75 3.20
C THR A 472 9.95 9.71 4.31
N ALA A 473 9.46 10.95 4.29
CA ALA A 473 9.67 11.91 5.37
C ALA A 473 9.09 11.42 6.70
N ILE A 474 7.86 10.87 6.68
CA ILE A 474 7.24 10.28 7.88
C ILE A 474 8.12 9.16 8.45
N LYS A 475 8.59 8.23 7.60
CA LYS A 475 9.49 7.14 8.02
C LYS A 475 10.79 7.67 8.63
N SER A 476 11.40 8.68 8.00
CA SER A 476 12.62 9.33 8.50
C SER A 476 12.40 9.93 9.89
N ASN A 477 11.29 10.65 10.09
CA ASN A 477 10.94 11.25 11.38
C ASN A 477 10.73 10.22 12.48
N LEU A 478 10.10 9.08 12.16
CA LEU A 478 9.93 7.99 13.12
C LEU A 478 11.29 7.42 13.56
N ALA A 479 12.24 7.25 12.64
CA ALA A 479 13.60 6.82 12.96
C ALA A 479 14.34 7.87 13.81
N ALA A 480 14.20 9.15 13.47
CA ALA A 480 14.78 10.27 14.20
C ALA A 480 14.26 10.32 15.65
N LEU A 481 12.95 10.18 15.86
CA LEU A 481 12.34 10.10 17.19
C LEU A 481 12.77 8.85 17.97
N LYS A 482 12.84 7.69 17.30
CA LYS A 482 13.32 6.45 17.92
C LYS A 482 14.75 6.59 18.42
N SER A 483 15.60 7.37 17.76
CA SER A 483 16.99 7.61 18.19
C SER A 483 17.13 8.40 19.50
N LYS A 484 16.09 9.13 19.94
CA LYS A 484 16.08 9.92 21.17
C LYS A 484 15.67 9.13 22.41
N VAL A 485 15.14 7.93 22.23
CA VAL A 485 14.66 7.08 23.31
C VAL A 485 15.44 5.77 23.34
N ALA A 486 15.43 5.09 24.49
CA ALA A 486 16.10 3.79 24.61
C ALA A 486 15.44 2.73 23.69
N ASN A 487 16.21 1.73 23.26
CA ASN A 487 15.75 0.72 22.29
C ASN A 487 14.47 -0.02 22.72
N ASN A 488 14.32 -0.25 24.03
CA ASN A 488 13.17 -0.91 24.65
C ASN A 488 11.92 -0.03 24.79
N VAL A 489 11.98 1.24 24.42
CA VAL A 489 10.84 2.17 24.46
C VAL A 489 10.05 2.06 23.16
N GLU A 490 8.80 1.63 23.23
CA GLU A 490 7.92 1.51 22.06
C GLU A 490 7.37 2.88 21.61
N ILE A 491 6.98 2.98 20.34
CA ILE A 491 6.37 4.19 19.79
C ILE A 491 4.90 3.91 19.50
N MET A 492 4.03 4.70 20.13
CA MET A 492 2.62 4.80 19.76
C MET A 492 2.44 6.05 18.90
N VAL A 493 1.98 5.86 17.65
CA VAL A 493 1.69 6.99 16.75
C VAL A 493 0.22 7.34 16.85
N MET A 494 -0.06 8.62 17.13
CA MET A 494 -1.41 9.15 17.20
C MET A 494 -1.96 9.37 15.77
N VAL A 495 -3.06 8.71 15.43
CA VAL A 495 -3.74 8.78 14.12
C VAL A 495 -5.18 9.30 14.29
N LYS A 496 -5.30 10.45 14.96
CA LYS A 496 -6.58 11.12 15.27
C LYS A 496 -6.88 12.25 14.27
N ALA A 497 -8.15 12.61 14.14
CA ALA A 497 -8.63 13.65 13.23
C ALA A 497 -8.13 13.43 11.79
N PHE A 498 -8.46 12.28 11.20
CA PHE A 498 -7.97 11.86 9.88
C PHE A 498 -6.44 11.79 9.81
N ALA A 499 -5.81 11.36 10.91
CA ALA A 499 -4.37 11.40 11.08
C ALA A 499 -3.77 12.79 10.73
N TYR A 500 -4.23 13.81 11.46
CA TYR A 500 -3.86 15.22 11.28
C TYR A 500 -4.23 15.79 9.90
N GLY A 501 -5.47 15.53 9.46
CA GLY A 501 -6.02 16.06 8.21
C GLY A 501 -5.56 15.35 6.93
N THR A 502 -4.89 14.22 7.07
CA THR A 502 -4.41 13.37 5.96
C THR A 502 -5.42 12.27 5.63
N ASP A 503 -5.06 11.00 5.84
CA ASP A 503 -5.91 9.82 5.68
C ASP A 503 -5.53 8.80 6.75
N GLU A 504 -6.39 8.59 7.74
CA GLU A 504 -6.13 7.73 8.89
C GLU A 504 -5.89 6.27 8.52
N VAL A 505 -6.57 5.75 7.50
CA VAL A 505 -6.45 4.35 7.08
C VAL A 505 -5.16 4.13 6.30
N LYS A 506 -4.87 4.98 5.31
CA LYS A 506 -3.63 4.88 4.52
C LYS A 506 -2.40 5.07 5.39
N ILE A 507 -2.42 6.07 6.29
CA ILE A 507 -1.34 6.28 7.26
C ILE A 507 -1.21 5.07 8.20
N ALA A 508 -2.29 4.55 8.78
CA ALA A 508 -2.20 3.39 9.68
C ALA A 508 -1.58 2.16 8.99
N LYS A 509 -1.96 1.88 7.74
CA LYS A 509 -1.36 0.79 6.95
C LYS A 509 0.11 1.04 6.66
N PHE A 510 0.49 2.27 6.30
CA PHE A 510 1.88 2.64 6.10
C PHE A 510 2.72 2.53 7.38
N LEU A 511 2.19 2.95 8.52
CA LEU A 511 2.84 2.83 9.82
C LEU A 511 3.07 1.37 10.22
N ALA A 512 2.19 0.44 9.81
CA ALA A 512 2.39 -0.99 9.97
C ALA A 512 3.69 -1.44 9.30
N ASN A 513 3.90 -1.01 8.05
CA ASN A 513 5.10 -1.31 7.26
C ASN A 513 6.37 -0.67 7.85
N CYS A 514 6.21 0.38 8.67
CA CYS A 514 7.31 1.00 9.42
C CYS A 514 7.60 0.29 10.75
N GLY A 515 6.89 -0.80 11.08
CA GLY A 515 7.09 -1.57 12.31
C GLY A 515 6.40 -0.96 13.55
N ILE A 516 5.51 0.02 13.37
CA ILE A 516 4.72 0.59 14.48
C ILE A 516 3.64 -0.40 14.89
N LYS A 517 3.67 -0.82 16.15
CA LYS A 517 2.74 -1.81 16.72
C LYS A 517 1.50 -1.19 17.39
N HIS A 518 1.64 0.04 17.87
CA HIS A 518 0.61 0.73 18.65
C HIS A 518 0.16 2.01 17.93
N LEU A 519 -1.14 2.13 17.72
CA LEU A 519 -1.78 3.32 17.19
C LEU A 519 -2.66 3.94 18.27
N GLY A 520 -2.66 5.27 18.36
CA GLY A 520 -3.48 6.01 19.31
C GLY A 520 -4.56 6.83 18.61
N VAL A 521 -5.78 6.82 19.12
CA VAL A 521 -6.92 7.64 18.65
C VAL A 521 -7.56 8.41 19.80
N SER A 522 -8.34 9.45 19.50
CA SER A 522 -9.04 10.22 20.53
C SER A 522 -10.42 9.66 20.83
N TYR A 523 -11.14 9.23 19.79
CA TYR A 523 -12.51 8.73 19.91
C TYR A 523 -12.59 7.24 19.58
N THR A 524 -13.55 6.56 20.20
CA THR A 524 -13.80 5.14 19.93
C THR A 524 -14.11 4.89 18.46
N ASP A 525 -14.90 5.76 17.81
CA ASP A 525 -15.29 5.59 16.41
C ASP A 525 -14.11 5.72 15.42
N GLU A 526 -13.09 6.52 15.72
CA GLU A 526 -11.83 6.53 14.94
C GLU A 526 -11.17 5.15 15.00
N GLY A 527 -11.12 4.53 16.19
CA GLY A 527 -10.58 3.19 16.36
C GLY A 527 -11.41 2.12 15.64
N VAL A 528 -12.74 2.26 15.67
CA VAL A 528 -13.65 1.38 14.92
C VAL A 528 -13.41 1.49 13.41
N ASN A 529 -13.22 2.71 12.89
CA ASN A 529 -12.94 2.91 11.46
C ASN A 529 -11.65 2.21 11.04
N LEU A 530 -10.58 2.34 11.83
CA LEU A 530 -9.32 1.65 11.57
C LEU A 530 -9.47 0.12 11.61
N LYS A 531 -10.17 -0.42 12.62
CA LYS A 531 -10.44 -1.87 12.71
C LYS A 531 -11.24 -2.37 11.51
N ARG A 532 -12.30 -1.65 11.10
CA ARG A 532 -13.09 -1.97 9.90
C ARG A 532 -12.26 -1.96 8.63
N ALA A 533 -11.26 -1.10 8.54
CA ALA A 533 -10.37 -1.00 7.39
C ALA A 533 -9.25 -2.07 7.37
N GLY A 534 -9.29 -3.03 8.31
CA GLY A 534 -8.33 -4.14 8.38
C GLY A 534 -7.00 -3.78 9.05
N VAL A 535 -6.94 -2.70 9.85
CA VAL A 535 -5.73 -2.32 10.58
C VAL A 535 -5.50 -3.31 11.73
N ALA A 536 -4.42 -4.09 11.62
CA ALA A 536 -4.10 -5.18 12.54
C ALA A 536 -3.40 -4.73 13.84
N GLN A 537 -2.83 -3.52 13.86
CA GLN A 537 -2.16 -2.97 15.03
C GLN A 537 -3.08 -2.85 16.26
N GLU A 538 -2.46 -2.78 17.44
CA GLU A 538 -3.17 -2.45 18.66
C GLU A 538 -3.61 -0.99 18.62
N ILE A 539 -4.91 -0.75 18.85
CA ILE A 539 -5.49 0.59 18.81
C ILE A 539 -5.87 0.99 20.24
N PHE A 540 -5.21 2.04 20.72
CA PHE A 540 -5.44 2.65 22.01
C PHE A 540 -6.33 3.89 21.86
N VAL A 541 -7.48 3.89 22.54
CA VAL A 541 -8.38 5.04 22.64
C VAL A 541 -8.05 5.80 23.92
N ILE A 542 -7.68 7.09 23.80
CA ILE A 542 -7.27 7.91 24.96
C ILE A 542 -8.32 7.91 26.07
N ASN A 543 -9.60 8.03 25.70
CA ASN A 543 -10.72 8.02 26.62
C ASN A 543 -11.98 7.61 25.84
N ALA A 544 -12.91 6.90 26.49
CA ALA A 544 -14.21 6.60 25.92
C ALA A 544 -15.31 6.89 26.94
N ALA A 545 -16.52 7.20 26.46
CA ALA A 545 -17.66 7.35 27.35
C ALA A 545 -18.24 5.98 27.76
N PRO A 546 -18.90 5.86 28.93
CA PRO A 546 -19.50 4.59 29.37
C PRO A 546 -20.45 3.95 28.36
N TYR A 547 -21.22 4.76 27.60
CA TYR A 547 -22.13 4.25 26.57
C TYR A 547 -21.41 3.67 25.34
N GLU A 548 -20.11 3.91 25.20
CA GLU A 548 -19.27 3.37 24.11
C GLU A 548 -18.57 2.07 24.49
N ALA A 549 -18.67 1.62 25.76
CA ALA A 549 -18.01 0.41 26.25
C ALA A 549 -18.32 -0.83 25.40
N ALA A 550 -19.55 -0.96 24.89
CA ALA A 550 -19.94 -2.03 23.98
C ALA A 550 -19.16 -1.99 22.65
N LYS A 551 -18.88 -0.80 22.10
CA LYS A 551 -18.05 -0.65 20.90
C LYS A 551 -16.60 -1.04 21.18
N VAL A 552 -16.05 -0.59 22.32
CA VAL A 552 -14.69 -0.93 22.77
C VAL A 552 -14.51 -2.45 22.84
N ALA A 553 -15.43 -3.16 23.49
CA ALA A 553 -15.41 -4.62 23.60
C ALA A 553 -15.56 -5.30 22.23
N LYS A 554 -16.54 -4.87 21.43
CA LYS A 554 -16.84 -5.46 20.12
C LYS A 554 -15.64 -5.43 19.20
N TRP A 555 -14.96 -4.29 19.12
CA TRP A 555 -13.87 -4.00 18.18
C TRP A 555 -12.47 -4.24 18.74
N ASP A 556 -12.35 -4.82 19.93
CA ASP A 556 -11.06 -5.16 20.55
C ASP A 556 -10.10 -3.95 20.64
N LEU A 557 -10.61 -2.88 21.25
CA LEU A 557 -9.88 -1.64 21.47
C LEU A 557 -9.33 -1.60 22.90
N THR A 558 -8.08 -1.16 23.06
CA THR A 558 -7.52 -0.80 24.37
C THR A 558 -7.98 0.60 24.72
N VAL A 559 -8.33 0.88 25.98
CA VAL A 559 -8.90 2.18 26.36
C VAL A 559 -8.32 2.74 27.66
N GLY A 560 -8.15 4.06 27.71
CA GLY A 560 -7.84 4.79 28.94
C GLY A 560 -9.04 4.84 29.89
N VAL A 561 -8.82 4.57 31.19
CA VAL A 561 -9.87 4.59 32.23
C VAL A 561 -9.47 5.48 33.40
N SER A 562 -10.43 6.19 33.98
CA SER A 562 -10.17 7.19 35.03
C SER A 562 -11.24 7.25 36.14
N ASN A 563 -12.28 6.43 36.07
CA ASN A 563 -13.33 6.42 37.09
C ASN A 563 -14.06 5.07 37.12
N THR A 564 -14.73 4.81 38.23
CA THR A 564 -15.49 3.57 38.49
C THR A 564 -16.60 3.35 37.47
N THR A 565 -17.35 4.39 37.09
CA THR A 565 -18.48 4.27 36.15
C THR A 565 -18.05 3.71 34.79
N MET A 566 -16.90 4.15 34.28
CA MET A 566 -16.35 3.62 33.03
C MET A 566 -15.86 2.17 33.20
N ILE A 567 -15.20 1.85 34.31
CA ILE A 567 -14.72 0.50 34.61
C ILE A 567 -15.88 -0.50 34.67
N GLU A 568 -16.97 -0.14 35.36
CA GLU A 568 -18.20 -0.96 35.45
C GLU A 568 -18.86 -1.15 34.08
N ALA A 569 -18.93 -0.09 33.27
CA ALA A 569 -19.48 -0.18 31.91
C ALA A 569 -18.65 -1.12 31.02
N LEU A 570 -17.31 -1.05 31.11
CA LEU A 570 -16.41 -1.96 30.42
C LEU A 570 -16.55 -3.39 30.91
N LEU A 571 -16.64 -3.62 32.22
CA LEU A 571 -16.84 -4.94 32.80
C LEU A 571 -18.14 -5.59 32.30
N LYS A 572 -19.23 -4.82 32.28
CA LYS A 572 -20.52 -5.25 31.75
C LYS A 572 -20.38 -5.64 30.27
N ALA A 573 -19.83 -4.74 29.45
CA ALA A 573 -19.64 -4.98 28.02
C ALA A 573 -18.72 -6.18 27.73
N ALA A 574 -17.64 -6.34 28.50
CA ALA A 574 -16.71 -7.46 28.41
C ALA A 574 -17.40 -8.80 28.71
N THR A 575 -18.23 -8.82 29.77
CA THR A 575 -19.01 -9.99 30.19
C THR A 575 -20.04 -10.38 29.13
N GLU A 576 -20.81 -9.42 28.61
CA GLU A 576 -21.82 -9.65 27.58
C GLU A 576 -21.20 -10.18 26.27
N ASN A 577 -20.02 -9.68 25.90
CA ASN A 577 -19.31 -10.09 24.68
C ASN A 577 -18.38 -11.30 24.89
N LYS A 578 -18.26 -11.81 26.12
CA LYS A 578 -17.32 -12.89 26.50
C LYS A 578 -15.88 -12.60 26.06
N LYS A 579 -15.45 -11.34 26.18
CA LYS A 579 -14.12 -10.86 25.78
C LYS A 579 -13.38 -10.28 26.99
N TYR A 580 -12.05 -10.24 26.88
CA TYR A 580 -11.21 -9.46 27.78
C TYR A 580 -11.01 -8.06 27.19
N ILE A 581 -11.00 -7.03 28.03
CA ILE A 581 -10.68 -5.66 27.61
C ILE A 581 -9.40 -5.22 28.30
N LYS A 582 -8.43 -4.77 27.48
CA LYS A 582 -7.21 -4.14 27.96
C LYS A 582 -7.49 -2.68 28.32
N VAL A 583 -7.05 -2.26 29.49
CA VAL A 583 -7.24 -0.88 29.96
C VAL A 583 -5.94 -0.28 30.46
N HIS A 584 -5.76 1.01 30.22
CA HIS A 584 -4.68 1.80 30.79
C HIS A 584 -5.24 2.79 31.81
N LEU A 585 -4.75 2.78 33.05
CA LEU A 585 -5.17 3.75 34.07
C LEU A 585 -4.66 5.14 33.70
N HIS A 586 -5.55 6.10 33.52
CA HIS A 586 -5.20 7.49 33.25
C HIS A 586 -5.18 8.27 34.56
N VAL A 587 -4.02 8.83 34.91
CA VAL A 587 -3.81 9.69 36.07
C VAL A 587 -3.64 11.12 35.59
N ASP A 588 -4.41 12.05 36.15
CA ASP A 588 -4.25 13.47 35.90
C ASP A 588 -3.18 14.04 36.82
N THR A 589 -2.02 14.39 36.26
CA THR A 589 -0.92 15.03 37.00
C THR A 589 -0.88 16.54 36.87
N GLY A 590 -1.94 17.16 36.31
CA GLY A 590 -2.04 18.62 36.21
C GLY A 590 -2.56 19.16 34.88
N MET A 591 -3.07 18.31 33.98
CA MET A 591 -3.70 18.76 32.74
C MET A 591 -5.16 19.17 32.95
N GLY A 592 -5.86 18.55 33.92
CA GLY A 592 -7.25 18.90 34.26
C GLY A 592 -8.29 18.52 33.22
N ARG A 593 -7.94 17.70 32.21
CA ARG A 593 -8.85 17.32 31.11
C ARG A 593 -9.49 15.95 31.30
N PHE A 594 -8.67 14.93 31.57
CA PHE A 594 -9.05 13.54 31.81
C PHE A 594 -8.06 12.94 32.81
N GLY A 595 -8.46 11.85 33.46
CA GLY A 595 -7.64 11.14 34.42
C GLY A 595 -8.23 11.19 35.83
N CYS A 596 -7.96 10.17 36.62
CA CYS A 596 -8.26 10.16 38.05
C CYS A 596 -7.23 11.03 38.80
N ARG A 597 -7.58 11.44 40.01
CA ARG A 597 -6.60 12.10 40.87
C ARG A 597 -5.50 11.11 41.29
N PRO A 598 -4.25 11.55 41.51
CA PRO A 598 -3.16 10.68 41.95
C PRO A 598 -3.51 9.83 43.18
N GLU A 599 -4.21 10.42 44.15
CA GLU A 599 -4.67 9.76 45.37
C GLU A 599 -5.75 8.68 45.15
N GLU A 600 -6.47 8.71 44.01
CA GLU A 600 -7.49 7.73 43.63
C GLU A 600 -6.92 6.56 42.82
N ALA A 601 -5.73 6.74 42.24
CA ALA A 601 -5.15 5.83 41.27
C ALA A 601 -4.97 4.41 41.82
N LEU A 602 -4.51 4.27 43.07
CA LEU A 602 -4.34 2.95 43.70
C LEU A 602 -5.69 2.22 43.86
N ALA A 603 -6.71 2.92 44.35
CA ALA A 603 -8.03 2.33 44.56
C ALA A 603 -8.64 1.83 43.23
N LEU A 604 -8.53 2.63 42.17
CA LEU A 604 -9.00 2.26 40.83
C LEU A 604 -8.19 1.10 40.24
N ALA A 605 -6.87 1.10 40.39
CA ALA A 605 -6.02 0.00 39.92
C ALA A 605 -6.39 -1.32 40.60
N THR A 606 -6.53 -1.31 41.93
CA THR A 606 -6.95 -2.48 42.71
C THR A 606 -8.34 -2.96 42.29
N PHE A 607 -9.27 -2.04 42.02
CA PHE A 607 -10.60 -2.38 41.52
C PHE A 607 -10.52 -3.10 40.17
N ILE A 608 -9.76 -2.57 39.20
CA ILE A 608 -9.59 -3.20 37.87
C ILE A 608 -8.94 -4.59 38.01
N CYS A 609 -7.91 -4.74 38.85
CA CYS A 609 -7.25 -6.04 39.08
C CYS A 609 -8.19 -7.08 39.70
N GLY A 610 -9.24 -6.66 40.42
CA GLY A 610 -10.28 -7.53 40.94
C GLY A 610 -11.31 -7.99 39.89
N CYS A 611 -11.29 -7.44 38.67
CA CYS A 611 -12.24 -7.74 37.61
C CYS A 611 -11.64 -8.76 36.61
N PRO A 612 -12.15 -10.02 36.54
CA PRO A 612 -11.56 -11.05 35.68
C PRO A 612 -11.51 -10.70 34.20
N GLN A 613 -12.51 -9.99 33.68
CA GLN A 613 -12.63 -9.65 32.27
C GLN A 613 -11.87 -8.37 31.87
N LEU A 614 -11.22 -7.69 32.82
CA LEU A 614 -10.41 -6.51 32.55
C LEU A 614 -8.94 -6.79 32.82
N LYS A 615 -8.06 -6.37 31.90
CA LYS A 615 -6.62 -6.44 32.08
C LYS A 615 -6.08 -5.03 32.25
N LEU A 616 -5.63 -4.70 33.48
CA LEU A 616 -4.85 -3.49 33.72
C LEU A 616 -3.46 -3.67 33.07
N GLU A 617 -3.34 -3.23 31.82
CA GLU A 617 -2.13 -3.45 31.02
C GLU A 617 -1.13 -2.30 31.19
N GLY A 618 -1.61 -1.08 31.44
CA GLY A 618 -0.74 0.08 31.53
C GLY A 618 -1.27 1.23 32.37
N ILE A 619 -0.45 2.28 32.46
CA ILE A 619 -0.75 3.55 33.11
C ILE A 619 -0.28 4.71 32.24
N MET A 620 -1.02 5.82 32.28
CA MET A 620 -0.73 7.01 31.51
C MET A 620 -1.01 8.32 32.22
N THR A 621 -0.32 9.36 31.77
CA THR A 621 -0.64 10.77 32.00
C THR A 621 -0.38 11.58 30.71
N HIS A 622 -0.67 12.87 30.72
CA HIS A 622 -0.31 13.81 29.66
C HIS A 622 0.38 15.05 30.25
N PHE A 623 1.56 15.37 29.74
CA PHE A 623 2.27 16.60 30.12
C PHE A 623 1.67 17.80 29.40
N SER A 624 1.33 18.85 30.16
CA SER A 624 0.57 19.99 29.66
C SER A 624 1.42 20.95 28.83
N ALA A 625 2.66 21.17 29.24
CA ALA A 625 3.52 22.24 28.73
C ALA A 625 4.94 21.75 28.41
N ALA A 626 5.09 20.48 28.04
CA ALA A 626 6.40 19.90 27.73
C ALA A 626 7.05 20.48 26.46
N ASP A 627 6.37 21.33 25.71
CA ASP A 627 6.86 22.14 24.60
C ASP A 627 7.43 23.50 25.03
N ASP A 628 6.99 24.06 26.17
CA ASP A 628 7.41 25.37 26.67
C ASP A 628 8.52 25.26 27.74
N PRO A 629 9.74 25.77 27.47
CA PRO A 629 10.82 25.79 28.47
C PRO A 629 10.56 26.60 29.72
N SER A 630 9.68 27.61 29.66
CA SER A 630 9.34 28.42 30.84
C SER A 630 8.53 27.62 31.87
N GLU A 631 7.86 26.54 31.42
CA GLU A 631 7.03 25.66 32.24
C GLU A 631 7.72 24.33 32.60
N ASP A 632 9.05 24.24 32.44
CA ASP A 632 9.82 23.03 32.74
C ASP A 632 9.69 22.60 34.20
N LEU A 633 9.56 23.55 35.14
CA LEU A 633 9.34 23.26 36.55
C LEU A 633 8.01 22.55 36.76
N PHE A 634 6.95 22.99 36.08
CA PHE A 634 5.65 22.33 36.14
C PHE A 634 5.70 20.93 35.53
N THR A 635 6.32 20.77 34.36
CA THR A 635 6.49 19.46 33.72
C THR A 635 7.26 18.48 34.61
N LYS A 636 8.31 18.94 35.32
CA LYS A 636 9.04 18.12 36.31
C LYS A 636 8.16 17.70 37.48
N LEU A 637 7.32 18.60 38.01
CA LEU A 637 6.34 18.26 39.04
C LEU A 637 5.35 17.18 38.55
N GLN A 638 4.91 17.26 37.29
CA GLN A 638 4.06 16.23 36.70
C GLN A 638 4.76 14.86 36.64
N ILE A 639 6.06 14.84 36.29
CA ILE A 639 6.90 13.63 36.26
C ILE A 639 7.00 13.02 37.66
N GLU A 640 7.39 13.83 38.67
CA GLU A 640 7.54 13.39 40.06
C GLU A 640 6.23 12.81 40.62
N THR A 641 5.10 13.47 40.34
CA THR A 641 3.77 13.00 40.75
C THR A 641 3.44 11.67 40.11
N PHE A 642 3.69 11.51 38.80
CA PHE A 642 3.40 10.28 38.09
C PHE A 642 4.28 9.10 38.56
N ASP A 643 5.56 9.37 38.77
CA ASP A 643 6.54 8.39 39.26
C ASP A 643 6.19 7.92 40.69
N SER A 644 5.67 8.81 41.54
CA SER A 644 5.17 8.46 42.87
C SER A 644 4.00 7.46 42.79
N VAL A 645 3.04 7.69 41.89
CA VAL A 645 1.90 6.77 41.68
C VAL A 645 2.38 5.41 41.16
N ILE A 646 3.29 5.39 40.19
CA ILE A 646 3.86 4.13 39.66
C ILE A 646 4.54 3.35 40.80
N THR A 647 5.32 4.03 41.64
CA THR A 647 6.01 3.41 42.79
C THR A 647 5.01 2.86 43.81
N GLN A 648 3.93 3.61 44.08
CA GLN A 648 2.86 3.18 44.98
C GLN A 648 2.18 1.90 44.47
N LEU A 649 1.83 1.84 43.17
CA LEU A 649 1.24 0.64 42.57
C LEU A 649 2.17 -0.57 42.64
N GLN A 650 3.46 -0.38 42.35
CA GLN A 650 4.47 -1.45 42.45
C GLN A 650 4.63 -1.98 43.88
N SER A 651 4.57 -1.11 44.89
CA SER A 651 4.65 -1.52 46.30
C SER A 651 3.49 -2.43 46.74
N GLN A 652 2.36 -2.39 46.00
CA GLN A 652 1.19 -3.23 46.22
C GLN A 652 1.18 -4.48 45.31
N GLY A 653 2.30 -4.76 44.62
CA GLY A 653 2.43 -5.91 43.72
C GLY A 653 1.73 -5.73 42.36
N ILE A 654 1.28 -4.52 42.02
CA ILE A 654 0.65 -4.22 40.72
C ILE A 654 1.77 -3.85 39.73
N HIS A 655 2.11 -4.80 38.87
CA HIS A 655 3.11 -4.60 37.81
C HIS A 655 2.44 -4.29 36.48
N LEU A 656 2.84 -3.19 35.85
CA LEU A 656 2.26 -2.67 34.62
C LEU A 656 3.19 -2.92 33.44
N GLN A 657 2.63 -3.41 32.33
CA GLN A 657 3.38 -3.63 31.10
C GLN A 657 3.74 -2.30 30.44
N TRP A 658 2.80 -1.36 30.36
CA TRP A 658 3.00 -0.07 29.70
C TRP A 658 2.97 1.10 30.67
N LYS A 659 3.96 1.97 30.60
CA LYS A 659 4.06 3.24 31.33
C LYS A 659 4.35 4.32 30.31
N HIS A 660 3.36 5.18 30.02
CA HIS A 660 3.51 6.18 28.98
C HIS A 660 2.96 7.55 29.36
N ALA A 661 3.82 8.57 29.27
CA ALA A 661 3.46 9.97 29.52
C ALA A 661 3.82 10.87 28.33
N ALA A 662 5.01 10.65 27.76
CA ALA A 662 5.67 11.56 26.84
C ALA A 662 4.89 11.79 25.54
N ASN A 663 4.55 13.06 25.29
CA ASN A 663 4.22 13.56 23.95
C ASN A 663 5.51 13.81 23.15
N SER A 664 5.38 14.26 21.89
CA SER A 664 6.54 14.53 21.01
C SER A 664 7.60 15.44 21.66
N SER A 665 7.19 16.51 22.34
CA SER A 665 8.12 17.43 23.01
C SER A 665 8.83 16.78 24.19
N ALA A 666 8.07 16.08 25.03
CA ALA A 666 8.61 15.41 26.20
C ALA A 666 9.62 14.31 25.85
N ALA A 667 9.35 13.56 24.77
CA ALA A 667 10.21 12.49 24.29
C ALA A 667 11.59 13.00 23.84
N VAL A 668 11.68 14.26 23.42
CA VAL A 668 12.93 14.89 22.97
C VAL A 668 13.63 15.65 24.10
N ARG A 669 12.87 16.33 24.96
CA ARG A 669 13.41 17.31 25.92
C ARG A 669 13.73 16.73 27.31
N PHE A 670 13.07 15.63 27.72
CA PHE A 670 13.18 15.12 29.09
C PHE A 670 13.68 13.67 29.11
N GLN A 671 14.46 13.34 30.14
CA GLN A 671 14.89 11.96 30.42
C GLN A 671 13.83 11.26 31.26
N LEU A 672 13.26 10.18 30.74
CA LEU A 672 12.09 9.52 31.31
C LEU A 672 12.33 8.01 31.48
N PRO A 673 13.31 7.59 32.31
CA PRO A 673 13.76 6.19 32.37
C PRO A 673 12.70 5.21 32.90
N GLN A 674 11.69 5.69 33.61
CA GLN A 674 10.60 4.85 34.12
C GLN A 674 9.59 4.46 33.04
N TYR A 675 9.57 5.13 31.90
CA TYR A 675 8.55 4.99 30.86
C TYR A 675 9.07 4.17 29.69
N ASN A 676 8.22 3.31 29.13
CA ASN A 676 8.61 2.37 28.08
C ASN A 676 7.76 2.50 26.81
N MET A 677 6.96 3.56 26.70
CA MET A 677 6.29 3.92 25.46
C MET A 677 6.10 5.44 25.36
N ILE A 678 6.35 5.99 24.17
CA ILE A 678 6.08 7.40 23.84
C ILE A 678 4.88 7.53 22.92
N ARG A 679 4.14 8.64 23.02
CA ARG A 679 2.98 8.94 22.16
C ARG A 679 3.29 10.14 21.27
N ILE A 680 3.53 9.90 19.98
CA ILE A 680 3.93 10.95 19.03
C ILE A 680 2.80 11.26 18.05
N GLY A 681 2.70 12.53 17.66
CA GLY A 681 1.70 13.02 16.72
C GLY A 681 2.34 13.82 15.61
N LEU A 682 2.26 15.15 15.72
CA LEU A 682 2.82 16.11 14.76
C LEU A 682 4.27 15.86 14.37
N ALA A 683 5.13 15.45 15.31
CA ALA A 683 6.53 15.19 15.00
C ALA A 683 6.72 14.06 13.99
N ALA A 684 5.77 13.11 13.87
CA ALA A 684 5.82 12.08 12.83
C ALA A 684 5.67 12.70 11.41
N TYR A 685 4.94 13.80 11.27
CA TYR A 685 4.79 14.58 10.03
C TYR A 685 5.88 15.64 9.87
N GLY A 686 6.82 15.66 10.81
CA GLY A 686 7.96 16.54 10.86
C GLY A 686 7.66 17.93 11.35
N PHE A 687 6.54 18.16 12.04
CA PHE A 687 6.21 19.44 12.66
C PHE A 687 6.84 19.59 14.05
N TYR A 688 7.39 20.77 14.31
CA TYR A 688 7.96 21.11 15.62
C TYR A 688 6.88 21.74 16.49
N THR A 689 6.80 21.28 17.74
CA THR A 689 5.90 21.84 18.75
C THR A 689 6.51 23.04 19.47
N SER A 690 7.84 23.18 19.47
CA SER A 690 8.54 24.38 19.91
C SER A 690 9.95 24.47 19.31
N GLU A 691 10.55 25.66 19.41
CA GLU A 691 11.91 25.92 18.90
C GLU A 691 12.97 25.07 19.62
N THR A 692 12.77 24.77 20.91
CA THR A 692 13.67 23.89 21.66
C THR A 692 13.69 22.46 21.12
N VAL A 693 12.54 21.95 20.67
CA VAL A 693 12.47 20.63 20.01
C VAL A 693 13.21 20.69 18.67
N ARG A 694 13.02 21.76 17.89
CA ARG A 694 13.70 21.97 16.61
C ARG A 694 15.22 21.99 16.73
N GLN A 695 15.75 22.63 17.77
CA GLN A 695 17.19 22.66 18.04
C GLN A 695 17.76 21.30 18.47
N SER A 696 16.91 20.42 18.99
CA SER A 696 17.33 19.14 19.59
C SER A 696 17.21 17.96 18.64
N LEU A 697 16.31 18.01 17.66
CA LEU A 697 16.03 16.94 16.72
C LEU A 697 15.68 17.53 15.35
N GLU A 698 16.36 17.08 14.31
CA GLU A 698 16.00 17.42 12.94
C GLU A 698 14.90 16.50 12.43
N LEU A 699 13.83 17.09 11.92
CA LEU A 699 12.68 16.43 11.32
C LEU A 699 12.46 16.93 9.89
N THR A 700 12.09 16.00 9.02
CA THR A 700 11.76 16.22 7.61
C THR A 700 10.26 16.50 7.47
N ARG A 701 9.88 17.62 6.84
CA ARG A 701 8.46 17.98 6.67
C ARG A 701 7.78 17.03 5.70
N ALA A 702 6.60 16.55 6.08
CA ALA A 702 5.87 15.57 5.28
C ALA A 702 4.72 16.15 4.46
N LEU A 703 4.25 17.38 4.72
CA LEU A 703 3.04 17.92 4.09
C LEU A 703 3.32 19.17 3.24
N SER A 704 2.70 19.20 2.06
CA SER A 704 2.61 20.40 1.21
C SER A 704 1.18 20.64 0.74
N LEU A 705 0.70 21.89 0.82
CA LEU A 705 -0.59 22.29 0.28
C LEU A 705 -0.38 23.17 -0.94
N VAL A 706 -0.98 22.76 -2.06
CA VAL A 706 -0.89 23.47 -3.33
C VAL A 706 -2.29 23.75 -3.89
N SER A 707 -2.42 24.88 -4.58
CA SER A 707 -3.61 25.25 -5.35
C SER A 707 -3.23 25.64 -6.79
N ARG A 708 -4.17 26.11 -7.60
CA ARG A 708 -3.94 26.62 -8.96
C ARG A 708 -4.63 27.95 -9.20
N ILE A 709 -4.04 28.80 -10.04
CA ILE A 709 -4.68 30.03 -10.49
C ILE A 709 -5.88 29.69 -11.37
N VAL A 710 -7.08 30.11 -10.99
CA VAL A 710 -8.30 29.93 -11.82
C VAL A 710 -8.71 31.19 -12.56
N CYS A 711 -8.26 32.35 -12.08
CA CYS A 711 -8.57 33.64 -12.69
C CYS A 711 -7.46 34.65 -12.36
N ILE A 712 -7.22 35.61 -13.25
CA ILE A 712 -6.38 36.79 -12.97
C ILE A 712 -7.16 38.03 -13.39
N ASN A 713 -7.43 38.90 -12.42
CA ASN A 713 -8.08 40.19 -12.65
C ASN A 713 -7.03 41.29 -12.76
N ILE A 714 -7.24 42.24 -13.68
CA ILE A 714 -6.46 43.47 -13.74
C ILE A 714 -7.24 44.57 -13.02
N CYS A 715 -6.65 45.10 -11.96
CA CYS A 715 -7.29 46.07 -11.09
C CYS A 715 -6.50 47.38 -11.08
N LYS A 716 -7.20 48.51 -11.02
CA LYS A 716 -6.60 49.86 -11.02
C LYS A 716 -6.47 50.41 -9.61
N ALA A 717 -5.58 51.38 -9.43
CA ALA A 717 -5.47 52.13 -8.18
C ALA A 717 -6.83 52.64 -7.69
N GLY A 718 -7.15 52.40 -6.41
CA GLY A 718 -8.41 52.79 -5.78
C GLY A 718 -9.55 51.76 -5.87
N GLU A 719 -9.43 50.74 -6.72
CA GLU A 719 -10.36 49.61 -6.71
C GLU A 719 -10.16 48.73 -5.48
N SER A 720 -11.22 48.05 -5.04
CA SER A 720 -11.19 47.20 -3.84
C SER A 720 -11.39 45.72 -4.14
N ILE A 721 -10.74 44.85 -3.37
CA ILE A 721 -10.76 43.39 -3.52
C ILE A 721 -11.41 42.74 -2.29
N SER A 722 -12.13 41.63 -2.55
CA SER A 722 -12.79 40.77 -1.55
C SER A 722 -13.98 41.41 -0.81
N TYR A 723 -14.58 40.61 0.07
CA TYR A 723 -15.64 41.03 0.99
C TYR A 723 -15.24 42.24 1.81
N GLY A 724 -16.22 43.11 2.07
CA GLY A 724 -16.06 44.31 2.89
C GLY A 724 -15.08 45.33 2.32
N ARG A 725 -14.66 45.20 1.05
CA ARG A 725 -13.64 46.06 0.44
C ARG A 725 -12.32 46.05 1.23
N SER A 726 -12.01 44.90 1.81
CA SER A 726 -10.93 44.70 2.80
C SER A 726 -9.52 44.98 2.30
N TYR A 727 -9.32 45.00 0.98
CA TYR A 727 -8.07 45.44 0.37
C TYR A 727 -8.34 46.49 -0.69
N THR A 728 -7.52 47.55 -0.72
CA THR A 728 -7.56 48.61 -1.74
C THR A 728 -6.27 48.57 -2.54
N VAL A 729 -6.40 48.51 -3.86
CA VAL A 729 -5.28 48.47 -4.81
C VAL A 729 -4.54 49.81 -4.77
N LYS A 730 -3.22 49.74 -4.50
CA LYS A 730 -2.36 50.93 -4.35
C LYS A 730 -1.58 51.29 -5.62
N LYS A 731 -1.23 50.30 -6.43
CA LYS A 731 -0.46 50.51 -7.68
C LYS A 731 -1.41 50.94 -8.79
N ASP A 732 -0.89 51.70 -9.77
CA ASP A 732 -1.67 52.15 -10.94
C ASP A 732 -2.38 50.97 -11.63
N VAL A 733 -1.67 49.84 -11.74
CA VAL A 733 -2.18 48.57 -12.22
C VAL A 733 -1.65 47.43 -11.34
N SER A 734 -2.55 46.60 -10.83
CA SER A 734 -2.23 45.35 -10.13
C SER A 734 -2.87 44.15 -10.83
N ARG A 735 -2.18 43.00 -10.81
CA ARG A 735 -2.71 41.71 -11.27
C ARG A 735 -3.08 40.86 -10.05
N ILE A 736 -4.37 40.59 -9.86
CA ILE A 736 -4.87 39.83 -8.73
C ILE A 736 -5.30 38.43 -9.19
N ALA A 737 -4.53 37.42 -8.82
CA ALA A 737 -4.86 36.03 -9.04
C ALA A 737 -5.91 35.56 -8.04
N VAL A 738 -6.79 34.66 -8.48
CA VAL A 738 -7.77 33.97 -7.65
C VAL A 738 -7.37 32.50 -7.58
N LEU A 739 -7.28 31.98 -6.36
CA LEU A 739 -7.05 30.57 -6.05
C LEU A 739 -8.36 29.98 -5.49
N PRO A 740 -8.83 28.81 -5.97
CA PRO A 740 -10.08 28.19 -5.58
C PRO A 740 -9.96 27.43 -4.25
N ILE A 741 -9.37 28.08 -3.25
CA ILE A 741 -9.22 27.55 -1.90
C ILE A 741 -9.64 28.62 -0.91
N GLY A 742 -10.53 28.25 0.02
CA GLY A 742 -11.09 29.17 1.00
C GLY A 742 -11.19 28.58 2.39
N TYR A 743 -11.99 29.21 3.25
CA TYR A 743 -12.13 28.75 4.63
C TYR A 743 -12.87 27.43 4.77
N PHE A 744 -13.70 27.02 3.79
CA PHE A 744 -14.28 25.68 3.78
C PHE A 744 -13.22 24.60 3.55
N ASP A 745 -12.13 24.95 2.86
CA ASP A 745 -11.01 24.06 2.59
C ASP A 745 -9.97 24.07 3.72
N GLY A 746 -10.18 24.84 4.80
CA GLY A 746 -9.31 24.87 5.98
C GLY A 746 -8.41 26.10 6.08
N LEU A 747 -8.41 27.01 5.09
CA LEU A 747 -7.75 28.30 5.22
C LEU A 747 -8.69 29.31 5.90
N HIS A 748 -8.73 29.28 7.23
CA HIS A 748 -9.59 30.13 8.04
C HIS A 748 -9.38 31.64 7.79
N ARG A 749 -10.42 32.44 8.04
CA ARG A 749 -10.44 33.89 7.74
C ARG A 749 -9.38 34.70 8.51
N ASN A 750 -8.87 34.20 9.63
CA ASN A 750 -7.77 34.80 10.39
C ASN A 750 -6.46 34.89 9.58
N TYR A 751 -6.27 34.07 8.54
CA TYR A 751 -5.14 34.17 7.60
C TYR A 751 -5.34 35.23 6.49
N SER A 752 -6.50 35.92 6.45
CA SER A 752 -6.81 36.91 5.41
C SER A 752 -5.76 38.00 5.28
N GLY A 753 -5.17 38.13 4.09
CA GLY A 753 -4.15 39.14 3.83
C GLY A 753 -2.85 38.93 4.60
N LYS A 754 -2.67 37.74 5.19
CA LYS A 754 -1.49 37.38 5.97
C LYS A 754 -0.72 36.29 5.23
N GLY A 755 0.58 36.49 5.06
CA GLY A 755 1.45 35.51 4.41
C GLY A 755 1.51 35.63 2.88
N ASP A 756 2.27 34.72 2.29
CA ASP A 756 2.57 34.65 0.87
C ASP A 756 2.26 33.25 0.34
N VAL A 757 1.99 33.14 -0.95
CA VAL A 757 2.09 31.88 -1.71
C VAL A 757 3.32 31.93 -2.61
N ILE A 758 3.81 30.78 -3.08
CA ILE A 758 4.85 30.71 -4.10
C ILE A 758 4.23 30.31 -5.43
N ILE A 759 4.42 31.14 -6.46
CA ILE A 759 3.98 30.89 -7.84
C ILE A 759 5.22 31.09 -8.71
N ARG A 760 5.57 30.08 -9.52
CA ARG A 760 6.77 30.10 -10.39
C ARG A 760 8.06 30.50 -9.65
N GLY A 761 8.24 29.99 -8.43
CA GLY A 761 9.42 30.25 -7.59
C GLY A 761 9.48 31.67 -6.98
N LYS A 762 8.45 32.49 -7.16
CA LYS A 762 8.37 33.85 -6.59
C LYS A 762 7.25 33.93 -5.55
N LYS A 763 7.48 34.72 -4.50
CA LYS A 763 6.46 35.01 -3.49
C LYS A 763 5.42 35.99 -4.01
N ALA A 764 4.16 35.70 -3.73
CA ALA A 764 3.02 36.53 -4.06
C ALA A 764 2.15 36.70 -2.79
N PRO A 765 1.94 37.92 -2.29
CA PRO A 765 1.25 38.14 -1.02
C PRO A 765 -0.25 37.86 -1.15
N MET A 766 -0.84 37.28 -0.10
CA MET A 766 -2.29 37.14 0.01
C MET A 766 -2.93 38.52 0.19
N VAL A 767 -4.05 38.78 -0.46
CA VAL A 767 -4.74 40.09 -0.40
C VAL A 767 -6.24 39.95 -0.19
N GLY A 768 -6.80 40.86 0.61
CA GLY A 768 -8.22 40.86 0.98
C GLY A 768 -8.59 39.70 1.90
N HIS A 769 -9.89 39.57 2.18
CA HIS A 769 -10.42 38.46 2.96
C HIS A 769 -10.41 37.14 2.19
N ILE A 770 -10.07 36.05 2.89
CA ILE A 770 -10.34 34.70 2.41
C ILE A 770 -11.86 34.47 2.41
N CYS A 771 -12.38 34.02 1.27
CA CYS A 771 -13.79 33.70 1.05
C CYS A 771 -14.07 32.22 1.39
N MET A 772 -15.33 31.79 1.22
CA MET A 772 -15.71 30.39 1.47
C MET A 772 -14.90 29.42 0.61
N ASP A 773 -14.79 29.73 -0.68
CA ASP A 773 -14.22 28.85 -1.70
C ASP A 773 -13.00 29.43 -2.41
N PHE A 774 -12.64 30.68 -2.12
CA PHE A 774 -11.61 31.39 -2.88
C PHE A 774 -10.73 32.26 -1.98
N MET A 775 -9.50 32.46 -2.42
CA MET A 775 -8.60 33.49 -1.90
C MET A 775 -7.93 34.24 -3.04
N MET A 776 -7.46 35.46 -2.74
CA MET A 776 -6.85 36.33 -3.72
C MET A 776 -5.39 36.58 -3.38
N VAL A 777 -4.57 36.69 -4.42
CA VAL A 777 -3.13 36.85 -4.32
C VAL A 777 -2.68 37.92 -5.31
N ASP A 778 -1.84 38.85 -4.86
CA ASP A 778 -1.26 39.86 -5.75
C ASP A 778 -0.06 39.28 -6.51
N VAL A 779 -0.22 39.06 -7.81
CA VAL A 779 0.80 38.53 -8.73
C VAL A 779 1.39 39.62 -9.63
N THR A 780 1.28 40.89 -9.24
CA THR A 780 1.77 42.04 -10.03
C THR A 780 3.27 41.93 -10.34
N GLU A 781 4.06 41.44 -9.39
CA GLU A 781 5.52 41.24 -9.53
C GLU A 781 5.90 39.92 -10.23
N ILE A 782 4.90 39.17 -10.72
CA ILE A 782 5.06 37.90 -11.43
C ILE A 782 4.33 38.03 -12.77
N PRO A 783 4.85 38.81 -13.73
CA PRO A 783 4.18 39.06 -15.01
C PRO A 783 3.93 37.77 -15.81
N GLU A 784 4.76 36.75 -15.61
CA GLU A 784 4.64 35.42 -16.20
C GLU A 784 3.55 34.53 -15.57
N ALA A 785 2.90 34.96 -14.48
CA ALA A 785 1.83 34.21 -13.84
C ALA A 785 0.63 34.09 -14.78
N SER A 786 0.19 32.85 -14.99
CA SER A 786 -0.92 32.45 -15.88
C SER A 786 -1.93 31.56 -15.18
N ILE A 787 -3.18 31.58 -15.66
CA ILE A 787 -4.22 30.64 -15.24
C ILE A 787 -3.69 29.20 -15.42
N GLY A 788 -3.90 28.35 -14.42
CA GLY A 788 -3.41 26.98 -14.34
C GLY A 788 -2.10 26.82 -13.58
N ASP A 789 -1.33 27.90 -13.36
CA ASP A 789 -0.08 27.83 -12.60
C ASP A 789 -0.32 27.33 -11.18
N ARG A 790 0.58 26.46 -10.70
CA ARG A 790 0.57 25.97 -9.32
C ARG A 790 0.96 27.11 -8.37
N ALA A 791 0.23 27.19 -7.26
CA ALA A 791 0.53 28.06 -6.14
C ALA A 791 0.79 27.20 -4.90
N LEU A 792 2.01 27.21 -4.38
CA LEU A 792 2.34 26.58 -3.11
C LEU A 792 1.87 27.50 -1.97
N ILE A 793 1.08 26.94 -1.05
CA ILE A 793 0.51 27.68 0.08
C ILE A 793 1.35 27.45 1.34
N PHE A 794 1.72 26.19 1.59
CA PHE A 794 2.71 25.82 2.60
C PHE A 794 3.36 24.47 2.24
N GLY A 795 4.49 24.16 2.88
CA GLY A 795 5.29 22.96 2.62
C GLY A 795 6.33 23.19 1.55
N TYR A 796 6.71 22.12 0.85
CA TYR A 796 7.66 22.13 -0.26
C TYR A 796 6.96 22.02 -1.62
N ASP A 797 7.49 22.71 -2.63
CA ASP A 797 7.17 22.39 -4.03
C ASP A 797 8.20 21.46 -4.67
N GLU A 798 7.93 21.07 -5.91
CA GLU A 798 8.78 20.20 -6.74
C GLU A 798 10.16 20.79 -7.09
N PHE A 799 10.35 22.10 -6.86
CA PHE A 799 11.60 22.81 -7.13
C PHE A 799 12.40 23.10 -5.85
N GLY A 800 11.92 22.63 -4.69
CA GLY A 800 12.58 22.80 -3.39
C GLY A 800 12.28 24.12 -2.68
N PHE A 801 11.36 24.95 -3.20
CA PHE A 801 10.91 26.13 -2.47
C PHE A 801 10.07 25.72 -1.26
N TYR A 802 10.20 26.48 -0.16
CA TYR A 802 9.54 26.17 1.10
C TYR A 802 8.78 27.36 1.68
N LEU A 803 7.54 27.11 2.10
CA LEU A 803 6.74 28.00 2.93
C LEU A 803 6.38 27.30 4.24
N SER A 804 6.75 27.89 5.39
CA SER A 804 6.51 27.27 6.69
C SER A 804 5.03 27.32 7.07
N PRO A 805 4.39 26.16 7.31
CA PRO A 805 3.02 26.13 7.82
C PRO A 805 2.93 26.63 9.27
N GLU A 806 3.96 26.47 10.10
CA GLU A 806 3.99 27.07 11.45
C GLU A 806 3.94 28.59 11.37
N LYS A 807 4.77 29.19 10.51
CA LYS A 807 4.78 30.64 10.33
C LYS A 807 3.43 31.16 9.82
N LEU A 808 2.78 30.43 8.90
CA LEU A 808 1.45 30.80 8.43
C LEU A 808 0.41 30.70 9.56
N ALA A 809 0.47 29.65 10.37
CA ALA A 809 -0.40 29.47 11.52
C ALA A 809 -0.23 30.61 12.54
N ASP A 810 1.01 30.94 12.90
CA ASP A 810 1.34 32.03 13.83
C ASP A 810 0.84 33.38 13.31
N GLN A 811 1.00 33.65 12.02
CA GLN A 811 0.47 34.86 11.40
C GLN A 811 -1.05 34.96 11.57
N GLY A 812 -1.77 33.84 11.51
CA GLY A 812 -3.21 33.78 11.76
C GLY A 812 -3.63 33.74 13.23
N ASP A 813 -2.73 33.97 14.19
CA ASP A 813 -3.05 33.84 15.63
C ASP A 813 -3.58 32.43 15.97
N SER A 814 -3.00 31.40 15.35
CA SER A 814 -3.40 29.99 15.45
C SER A 814 -2.15 29.10 15.59
N ILE A 815 -2.33 27.78 15.59
CA ILE A 815 -1.27 26.78 15.70
C ILE A 815 -1.28 25.83 14.50
N VAL A 816 -0.12 25.28 14.14
CA VAL A 816 0.00 24.37 12.99
C VAL A 816 -0.93 23.16 13.08
N HIS A 817 -1.27 22.70 14.30
CA HIS A 817 -2.25 21.65 14.53
C HIS A 817 -3.60 21.98 13.89
N GLU A 818 -4.12 23.18 14.13
CA GLU A 818 -5.41 23.63 13.61
C GLU A 818 -5.33 23.75 12.08
N LEU A 819 -4.29 24.40 11.57
CA LEU A 819 -4.10 24.62 10.13
C LEU A 819 -4.17 23.30 9.32
N ILE A 820 -3.48 22.24 9.76
CA ILE A 820 -3.42 20.99 9.01
C ILE A 820 -4.63 20.07 9.27
N THR A 821 -5.19 20.08 10.49
CA THR A 821 -6.35 19.22 10.82
C THR A 821 -7.65 19.73 10.22
N CYS A 822 -7.75 21.04 9.96
CA CYS A 822 -8.93 21.67 9.37
C CYS A 822 -8.97 21.61 7.84
N LEU A 823 -8.00 20.97 7.18
CA LEU A 823 -8.02 20.83 5.71
C LEU A 823 -9.30 20.11 5.26
N GLY A 824 -10.13 20.82 4.49
CA GLY A 824 -11.47 20.39 4.11
C GLY A 824 -11.48 19.19 3.17
N PRO A 825 -12.60 18.46 3.04
CA PRO A 825 -12.68 17.22 2.26
C PRO A 825 -12.52 17.40 0.74
N ARG A 826 -12.65 18.63 0.22
CA ARG A 826 -12.40 18.94 -1.21
C ARG A 826 -10.93 18.91 -1.59
N ILE A 827 -10.04 19.08 -0.60
CA ILE A 827 -8.61 18.98 -0.85
C ILE A 827 -8.26 17.53 -1.12
N GLN A 828 -7.58 17.26 -2.23
CA GLN A 828 -7.20 15.90 -2.54
C GLN A 828 -5.92 15.51 -1.80
N ARG A 829 -5.88 14.32 -1.20
CA ARG A 829 -4.69 13.81 -0.50
C ARG A 829 -3.88 12.93 -1.43
N ILE A 830 -2.64 13.32 -1.71
CA ILE A 830 -1.71 12.63 -2.61
C ILE A 830 -0.55 12.06 -1.79
N PHE A 831 -0.35 10.74 -1.82
CA PHE A 831 0.71 10.06 -1.06
C PHE A 831 1.90 9.74 -1.95
N ILE A 832 3.09 10.17 -1.56
CA ILE A 832 4.32 10.00 -2.35
C ILE A 832 5.43 9.32 -1.53
N HIS A 833 6.30 8.60 -2.23
CA HIS A 833 7.53 7.99 -1.71
C HIS A 833 8.75 8.68 -2.31
N GLU A 834 8.89 9.98 -2.06
CA GLU A 834 10.04 10.75 -2.55
C GLU A 834 11.03 10.97 -1.41
N GLU A 835 12.31 10.71 -1.66
CA GLU A 835 13.36 11.18 -0.77
C GLU A 835 13.34 12.71 -0.82
N ALA A 836 13.07 13.37 0.32
CA ALA A 836 13.22 14.81 0.39
C ALA A 836 14.66 15.13 -0.01
N ASN A 837 14.86 15.91 -1.07
CA ASN A 837 16.19 16.36 -1.48
C ASN A 837 16.84 17.11 -0.31
N ILE A 838 17.70 16.42 0.44
CA ILE A 838 18.54 17.02 1.47
C ILE A 838 19.66 17.74 0.71
N GLY A 839 19.49 19.05 0.53
CA GLY A 839 20.57 20.01 0.29
C GLY A 839 21.30 19.92 -1.04
N PHE A 840 20.97 20.82 -1.96
CA PHE A 840 22.01 21.47 -2.75
C PHE A 840 22.35 22.78 -2.02
N GLU A 841 23.52 22.82 -1.37
CA GLU A 841 24.22 24.08 -1.07
C GLU A 841 24.68 24.75 -2.37
#